data_AF-A0A8J5NHH3-F1
#
_entry.id   AF-A0A8J5NHH3-F1
#
_cell.length_a   1.000
_cell.length_b   1.000
_cell.length_c   1.000
_cell.angle_alpha   90.00
_cell.angle_beta   90.00
_cell.angle_gamma   90.00
#
_symmetry.space_group_name_H-M   'P 1'
#
loop_
_entity.id
_entity.type
_entity.pdbx_description
1 polymer ?
#
loop_
_entity_poly.entity_id
_entity_poly.type
_entity_poly.pdbx_seq_one_letter_code
_entity_poly.pdbx_strand_id
1 'polypeptide(L)'
;MRLDETTNHALQRALKKAETGLYSDLKITCGDKQYQVHKAIICPRSPFFRSACENLFRESQSNIINLPEDDPEAVDSMIYYIYNGYYPKIDPGTHGISKDRLAVAGWKLETFGEFTGGLQVKFLVLHAKVYALAEKYEVSGLKEMAQRCFQIISNCGGSCSKEFAQACQFVYTTTIDPDRGLRDVVVQALHENPRALDEEHIRRAMRLQPDLPYDLVLYGRGKDRKKEKVRPLFIRYTVKDISPSQALALVAALALSWIIATVVYRLHFHPLSKYPGPFWARISAFPAYCRTKKQNRHIWFWQLQQKYGPTFRITPDSVLINTPTGLKAIFNNKANVKKAEYYKAYPRNVHAMTTWNTIDKTIHARKRRVMNNAFSDKAMRSCEPFIQENIDRWFELINEEIGKKQWSDSLNMARWSDHLVFDILGDLCFGKSFGMKEHDSDLRHIPRLMTDFMALLHPIAYSPFTALWVWLKPRGLDQLLAVAAPPALSRWQNFVEKCSAERAKVEDDARKLNKPEADSRKDFFHYLLQAVDPVTGKGYTKDELFGESESLIIAGSDTTATSTAAAFFYLSRSPQVQEKLAKEITSAFSSADDIKSGTTLYSCQYLRAFIDETLRMSPPVPADLAREVDKGGIVVDGQYIPEGINVSCASYCLHHNPEFYPEPFKFYPERWIVDEKNESGVSAESVALAQSAFMPFSTGPRGCIGKNLAYLEMSLVLARIVYNYEIRPDITSNLGGGSLNAVEGRRTCDQYQLHDIFVGIRDGPMVQLAKRTRSA
;
A
#
# COMPACT_ATOMS: atom_id res chain seq x y z
N MET A 1 5.66 -35.93 -40.11
CA MET A 1 4.90 -35.85 -41.38
C MET A 1 5.90 -35.84 -42.53
N ARG A 2 5.92 -36.88 -43.38
CA ARG A 2 6.64 -36.84 -44.67
C ARG A 2 5.73 -36.12 -45.66
N LEU A 3 6.15 -34.95 -46.13
CA LEU A 3 5.49 -34.20 -47.20
C LEU A 3 5.83 -34.83 -48.56
N ASP A 4 4.92 -34.75 -49.53
CA ASP A 4 5.06 -35.34 -50.87
C ASP A 4 6.19 -34.69 -51.70
N GLU A 5 6.80 -35.46 -52.60
CA GLU A 5 7.96 -35.08 -53.42
C GLU A 5 7.69 -33.88 -54.37
N THR A 6 6.46 -33.70 -54.84
CA THR A 6 6.08 -32.56 -55.72
C THR A 6 5.98 -31.24 -54.96
N THR A 7 5.46 -31.26 -53.73
CA THR A 7 5.47 -30.09 -52.83
C THR A 7 6.90 -29.66 -52.47
N ASN A 8 7.81 -30.62 -52.33
CA ASN A 8 9.22 -30.39 -52.03
C ASN A 8 9.96 -29.68 -53.19
N HIS A 9 9.63 -30.02 -54.45
CA HIS A 9 10.23 -29.39 -55.63
C HIS A 9 9.80 -27.93 -55.84
N ALA A 10 8.52 -27.61 -55.57
CA ALA A 10 8.03 -26.23 -55.64
C ALA A 10 8.64 -25.35 -54.54
N LEU A 11 8.74 -25.89 -53.32
CA LEU A 11 9.39 -25.22 -52.19
C LEU A 11 10.88 -25.01 -52.44
N GLN A 12 11.59 -26.00 -52.99
CA GLN A 12 13.00 -25.87 -53.37
C GLN A 12 13.21 -24.85 -54.50
N ARG A 13 12.31 -24.77 -55.50
CA ARG A 13 12.35 -23.71 -56.53
C ARG A 13 12.11 -22.31 -55.96
N ALA A 14 11.21 -22.18 -54.99
CA ALA A 14 10.95 -20.92 -54.29
C ALA A 14 12.14 -20.50 -53.41
N LEU A 15 12.75 -21.44 -52.68
CA LEU A 15 13.96 -21.21 -51.88
C LEU A 15 15.16 -20.83 -52.75
N LYS A 16 15.38 -21.50 -53.89
CA LYS A 16 16.45 -21.12 -54.85
C LYS A 16 16.27 -19.73 -55.46
N LYS A 17 15.02 -19.29 -55.64
CA LYS A 17 14.72 -17.92 -56.08
C LYS A 17 14.86 -16.88 -54.95
N ALA A 18 14.67 -17.30 -53.69
CA ALA A 18 14.91 -16.46 -52.52
C ALA A 18 16.41 -16.26 -52.23
N GLU A 19 17.28 -17.17 -52.67
CA GLU A 19 18.74 -17.02 -52.56
C GLU A 19 19.34 -15.96 -53.50
N THR A 20 18.66 -15.60 -54.59
CA THR A 20 19.15 -14.57 -55.54
C THR A 20 18.81 -13.13 -55.11
N GLY A 21 18.12 -12.96 -53.98
CA GLY A 21 17.71 -11.65 -53.44
C GLY A 21 16.53 -10.99 -54.19
N LEU A 22 15.97 -11.64 -55.21
CA LEU A 22 14.78 -11.17 -55.92
C LEU A 22 13.57 -11.16 -54.97
N TYR A 23 12.91 -10.01 -54.84
CA TYR A 23 11.74 -9.77 -53.97
C TYR A 23 12.01 -9.71 -52.45
N SER A 24 13.24 -9.39 -52.04
CA SER A 24 13.57 -9.12 -50.64
C SER A 24 12.78 -7.94 -50.06
N ASP A 25 12.23 -8.12 -48.86
CA ASP A 25 11.41 -7.16 -48.12
C ASP A 25 12.05 -6.73 -46.77
N LEU A 26 13.27 -7.20 -46.50
CA LEU A 26 14.06 -6.87 -45.33
C LEU A 26 15.56 -6.84 -45.68
N LYS A 27 16.30 -5.88 -45.12
CA LYS A 27 17.75 -5.79 -45.26
C LYS A 27 18.43 -5.96 -43.90
N ILE A 28 19.38 -6.90 -43.81
CA ILE A 28 20.26 -7.02 -42.64
C ILE A 28 21.63 -6.47 -43.02
N THR A 29 22.19 -5.60 -42.20
CA THR A 29 23.51 -4.99 -42.40
C THR A 29 24.42 -5.34 -41.22
N CYS A 30 25.64 -5.78 -41.50
CA CYS A 30 26.66 -6.12 -40.50
C CYS A 30 28.04 -5.73 -41.04
N GLY A 31 28.66 -4.71 -40.42
CA GLY A 31 29.87 -4.06 -40.96
C GLY A 31 29.67 -3.62 -42.41
N ASP A 32 30.59 -4.01 -43.29
CA ASP A 32 30.54 -3.67 -44.72
C ASP A 32 29.66 -4.62 -45.56
N LYS A 33 29.08 -5.67 -44.95
CA LYS A 33 28.24 -6.65 -45.66
C LYS A 33 26.75 -6.29 -45.54
N GLN A 34 26.04 -6.39 -46.66
CA GLN A 34 24.60 -6.22 -46.74
C GLN A 34 23.93 -7.48 -47.26
N TYR A 35 22.90 -7.93 -46.56
CA TYR A 35 22.15 -9.14 -46.87
C TYR A 35 20.71 -8.77 -47.21
N GLN A 36 20.30 -9.10 -48.43
CA GLN A 36 18.92 -8.96 -48.88
C GLN A 36 18.15 -10.21 -48.48
N VAL A 37 17.25 -10.06 -47.51
CA VAL A 37 16.55 -11.20 -46.87
C VAL A 37 15.03 -11.04 -46.92
N HIS A 38 14.31 -12.12 -46.58
CA HIS A 38 12.85 -12.16 -46.62
C HIS A 38 12.27 -12.31 -45.22
N LYS A 39 11.37 -11.40 -44.79
CA LYS A 39 10.69 -11.47 -43.47
C LYS A 39 9.97 -12.80 -43.28
N ALA A 40 9.36 -13.32 -44.35
CA ALA A 40 8.66 -14.60 -44.36
C ALA A 40 9.58 -15.80 -44.08
N ILE A 41 10.91 -15.67 -44.24
CA ILE A 41 11.89 -16.73 -43.97
C ILE A 41 12.58 -16.50 -42.61
N ILE A 42 12.96 -15.25 -42.30
CA ILE A 42 13.71 -14.91 -41.09
C ILE A 42 12.82 -14.95 -39.82
N CYS A 43 11.65 -14.30 -39.83
CA CYS A 43 10.80 -14.14 -38.64
C CYS A 43 10.20 -15.46 -38.07
N PRO A 44 9.92 -16.50 -38.87
CA PRO A 44 9.51 -17.79 -38.32
C PRO A 44 10.63 -18.53 -37.57
N ARG A 45 11.90 -18.27 -37.92
CA ARG A 45 13.08 -19.01 -37.43
C ARG A 45 13.84 -18.31 -36.30
N SER A 46 13.41 -17.09 -35.93
CA SER A 46 13.98 -16.31 -34.83
C SER A 46 12.88 -15.43 -34.20
N PRO A 47 12.52 -15.66 -32.93
CA PRO A 47 11.64 -14.78 -32.17
C PRO A 47 12.16 -13.33 -32.13
N PHE A 48 13.47 -13.15 -31.98
CA PHE A 48 14.11 -11.83 -32.00
C PHE A 48 13.79 -11.06 -33.28
N PHE A 49 14.06 -11.64 -34.46
CA PHE A 49 13.81 -10.94 -35.73
C PHE A 49 12.32 -10.72 -36.00
N ARG A 50 11.45 -11.59 -35.48
CA ARG A 50 9.99 -11.37 -35.51
C ARG A 50 9.62 -10.12 -34.73
N SER A 51 10.04 -10.03 -33.48
CA SER A 51 9.74 -8.87 -32.62
C SER A 51 10.34 -7.58 -33.17
N ALA A 52 11.55 -7.63 -33.75
CA ALA A 52 12.16 -6.48 -34.41
C ALA A 52 11.36 -5.97 -35.63
N CYS A 53 10.57 -6.84 -36.27
CA CYS A 53 9.75 -6.50 -37.43
C CYS A 53 8.29 -6.12 -37.08
N GLU A 54 7.89 -6.15 -35.80
CA GLU A 54 6.53 -5.81 -35.33
C GLU A 54 6.41 -4.31 -34.94
N ASN A 55 5.19 -3.74 -35.00
CA ASN A 55 4.85 -2.29 -35.08
C ASN A 55 5.30 -1.35 -33.93
N LEU A 56 6.21 -1.76 -33.06
CA LEU A 56 6.68 -1.00 -31.90
C LEU A 56 8.11 -0.47 -32.04
N PHE A 57 8.86 -0.82 -33.11
CA PHE A 57 10.28 -0.50 -33.27
C PHE A 57 10.63 0.25 -34.58
N ARG A 58 11.77 0.95 -34.62
CA ARG A 58 12.20 1.76 -35.79
C ARG A 58 12.53 0.90 -37.01
N GLU A 59 12.94 -0.33 -36.76
CA GLU A 59 13.26 -1.40 -37.69
C GLU A 59 12.01 -1.86 -38.45
N SER A 60 10.84 -1.83 -37.83
CA SER A 60 9.56 -2.19 -38.47
C SER A 60 9.12 -1.16 -39.52
N GLN A 61 9.55 0.10 -39.38
CA GLN A 61 9.25 1.18 -40.33
C GLN A 61 10.27 1.27 -41.47
N SER A 62 11.54 0.98 -41.18
CA SER A 62 12.65 1.14 -42.13
C SER A 62 12.98 -0.13 -42.92
N ASN A 63 12.51 -1.31 -42.49
CA ASN A 63 12.85 -2.61 -43.06
C ASN A 63 14.37 -2.87 -43.14
N ILE A 64 15.13 -2.24 -42.25
CA ILE A 64 16.59 -2.40 -42.15
C ILE A 64 16.91 -2.76 -40.69
N ILE A 65 17.64 -3.86 -40.51
CA ILE A 65 18.19 -4.28 -39.21
C ILE A 65 19.70 -4.15 -39.27
N ASN A 66 20.26 -3.38 -38.35
CA ASN A 66 21.70 -3.13 -38.27
C ASN A 66 22.32 -3.90 -37.10
N LEU A 67 23.35 -4.69 -37.39
CA LEU A 67 24.09 -5.54 -36.46
C LEU A 67 25.56 -5.08 -36.39
N PRO A 68 25.85 -3.90 -35.81
CA PRO A 68 27.18 -3.28 -35.92
C PRO A 68 28.27 -3.95 -35.05
N GLU A 69 27.87 -4.68 -34.02
CA GLU A 69 28.78 -5.29 -33.03
C GLU A 69 29.08 -6.76 -33.31
N ASP A 70 28.45 -7.35 -34.34
CA ASP A 70 28.59 -8.78 -34.65
C ASP A 70 29.63 -9.05 -35.75
N ASP A 71 30.11 -10.28 -35.78
CA ASP A 71 31.09 -10.73 -36.78
C ASP A 71 30.40 -11.02 -38.13
N PRO A 72 30.82 -10.39 -39.25
CA PRO A 72 30.18 -10.57 -40.55
C PRO A 72 30.26 -11.99 -41.12
N GLU A 73 31.23 -12.82 -40.72
CA GLU A 73 31.30 -14.22 -41.17
C GLU A 73 30.34 -15.12 -40.38
N ALA A 74 30.16 -14.83 -39.09
CA ALA A 74 29.16 -15.51 -38.27
C ALA A 74 27.73 -15.15 -38.70
N VAL A 75 27.47 -13.88 -39.04
CA VAL A 75 26.18 -13.43 -39.58
C VAL A 75 25.90 -14.06 -40.94
N ASP A 76 26.89 -14.14 -41.84
CA ASP A 76 26.76 -14.86 -43.12
C ASP A 76 26.34 -16.32 -42.91
N SER A 77 27.00 -17.00 -41.97
CA SER A 77 26.71 -18.39 -41.60
C SER A 77 25.31 -18.58 -41.03
N MET A 78 24.84 -17.64 -40.21
CA MET A 78 23.49 -17.65 -39.64
C MET A 78 22.43 -17.46 -40.72
N ILE A 79 22.63 -16.48 -41.61
CA ILE A 79 21.69 -16.22 -42.71
C ILE A 79 21.68 -17.42 -43.67
N TYR A 80 22.84 -17.98 -44.00
CA TYR A 80 22.95 -19.18 -44.81
C TYR A 80 22.16 -20.34 -44.20
N TYR A 81 22.34 -20.61 -42.90
CA TYR A 81 21.57 -21.63 -42.18
C TYR A 81 20.07 -21.36 -42.21
N ILE A 82 19.65 -20.12 -42.00
CA ILE A 82 18.22 -19.76 -42.00
C ILE A 82 17.60 -20.04 -43.37
N TYR A 83 18.34 -19.97 -44.48
CA TYR A 83 17.80 -20.30 -45.81
C TYR A 83 17.91 -21.78 -46.17
N ASN A 84 19.03 -22.40 -45.86
CA ASN A 84 19.39 -23.74 -46.31
C ASN A 84 19.02 -24.83 -45.31
N GLY A 85 18.82 -24.48 -44.04
CA GLY A 85 18.59 -25.42 -42.94
C GLY A 85 19.84 -26.21 -42.53
N TYR A 86 21.00 -25.91 -43.13
CA TYR A 86 22.27 -26.55 -42.82
C TYR A 86 23.45 -25.57 -42.73
N TYR A 87 24.46 -25.99 -41.98
CA TYR A 87 25.68 -25.26 -41.64
C TYR A 87 26.74 -26.32 -41.24
N PRO A 88 28.02 -26.17 -41.64
CA PRO A 88 28.64 -25.06 -42.38
C PRO A 88 28.36 -25.08 -43.89
N LYS A 89 28.62 -23.95 -44.57
CA LYS A 89 28.60 -23.81 -46.03
C LYS A 89 29.74 -24.65 -46.64
N ILE A 90 29.42 -25.49 -47.62
CA ILE A 90 30.39 -26.40 -48.25
C ILE A 90 30.87 -25.79 -49.56
N ASP A 91 32.16 -25.43 -49.65
CA ASP A 91 32.75 -25.01 -50.92
C ASP A 91 33.16 -26.24 -51.76
N PRO A 92 32.80 -26.29 -53.06
CA PRO A 92 33.16 -27.39 -53.96
C PRO A 92 34.65 -27.30 -54.33
N GLY A 93 35.51 -27.79 -53.44
CA GLY A 93 36.96 -27.80 -53.61
C GLY A 93 37.76 -28.01 -52.32
N THR A 94 37.13 -27.89 -51.16
CA THR A 94 37.79 -28.04 -49.86
C THR A 94 37.83 -29.50 -49.37
N HIS A 95 39.04 -29.99 -49.06
CA HIS A 95 39.23 -31.24 -48.31
C HIS A 95 39.17 -30.94 -46.80
N GLY A 96 38.21 -31.54 -46.10
CA GLY A 96 38.01 -31.41 -44.65
C GLY A 96 38.59 -32.59 -43.86
N ILE A 97 38.16 -32.77 -42.61
CA ILE A 97 38.57 -33.90 -41.76
C ILE A 97 38.23 -35.24 -42.44
N SER A 98 39.21 -36.17 -42.50
CA SER A 98 39.03 -37.46 -43.19
C SER A 98 37.93 -38.32 -42.55
N LYS A 99 37.23 -39.11 -43.37
CA LYS A 99 36.15 -40.01 -42.94
C LYS A 99 36.60 -41.01 -41.86
N ASP A 100 37.85 -41.46 -41.91
CA ASP A 100 38.42 -42.40 -40.93
C ASP A 100 38.53 -41.79 -39.53
N ARG A 101 38.88 -40.50 -39.42
CA ARG A 101 38.97 -39.82 -38.11
C ARG A 101 37.59 -39.61 -37.47
N LEU A 102 36.56 -39.38 -38.28
CA LEU A 102 35.19 -39.23 -37.81
C LEU A 102 34.61 -40.55 -37.25
N ALA A 103 34.97 -41.68 -37.86
CA ALA A 103 34.58 -43.02 -37.38
C ALA A 103 35.24 -43.38 -36.04
N VAL A 104 36.53 -43.04 -35.86
CA VAL A 104 37.28 -43.27 -34.61
C VAL A 104 36.70 -42.49 -33.43
N ALA A 105 36.09 -41.34 -33.66
CA ALA A 105 35.42 -40.54 -32.63
C ALA A 105 34.00 -41.03 -32.26
N GLY A 106 33.53 -42.17 -32.81
CA GLY A 106 32.29 -42.85 -32.39
C GLY A 106 30.99 -42.40 -33.09
N TRP A 107 31.08 -41.73 -34.24
CA TRP A 107 29.91 -41.14 -34.92
C TRP A 107 29.39 -42.02 -36.09
N LYS A 108 28.07 -42.28 -36.13
CA LYS A 108 27.42 -43.03 -37.22
C LYS A 108 27.31 -42.16 -38.49
N LEU A 109 27.93 -42.60 -39.59
CA LEU A 109 28.04 -41.88 -40.87
C LEU A 109 26.70 -41.60 -41.61
N GLU A 110 25.60 -42.24 -41.21
CA GLU A 110 24.33 -42.21 -41.96
C GLU A 110 23.59 -40.86 -41.96
N THR A 111 24.01 -39.87 -41.16
CA THR A 111 23.35 -38.56 -41.07
C THR A 111 24.10 -37.39 -41.71
N PHE A 112 25.35 -37.57 -42.17
CA PHE A 112 26.23 -36.43 -42.50
C PHE A 112 27.14 -36.61 -43.73
N GLY A 113 26.83 -37.54 -44.64
CA GLY A 113 27.66 -37.88 -45.80
C GLY A 113 28.12 -36.69 -46.67
N GLU A 114 27.41 -35.57 -46.66
CA GLU A 114 27.72 -34.35 -47.44
C GLU A 114 28.59 -33.32 -46.69
N PHE A 115 28.68 -33.34 -45.35
CA PHE A 115 29.27 -32.25 -44.53
C PHE A 115 30.79 -32.33 -44.32
N THR A 116 31.43 -33.42 -44.74
CA THR A 116 32.82 -33.73 -44.36
C THR A 116 33.88 -32.80 -44.96
N GLY A 117 33.57 -32.10 -46.06
CA GLY A 117 34.52 -31.20 -46.75
C GLY A 117 34.79 -29.86 -46.06
N GLY A 118 33.88 -29.39 -45.20
CA GLY A 118 33.93 -28.02 -44.64
C GLY A 118 34.49 -27.89 -43.21
N LEU A 119 34.64 -29.00 -42.48
CA LEU A 119 35.11 -28.98 -41.09
C LEU A 119 36.65 -28.92 -41.04
N GLN A 120 37.20 -27.77 -40.64
CA GLN A 120 38.64 -27.56 -40.48
C GLN A 120 38.94 -26.93 -39.12
N VAL A 121 40.11 -27.27 -38.54
CA VAL A 121 40.57 -26.75 -37.24
C VAL A 121 40.56 -25.22 -37.19
N LYS A 122 40.87 -24.56 -38.33
CA LYS A 122 40.87 -23.10 -38.45
C LYS A 122 39.52 -22.44 -38.19
N PHE A 123 38.41 -23.18 -38.26
CA PHE A 123 37.05 -22.66 -38.08
C PHE A 123 36.50 -22.83 -36.66
N LEU A 124 37.29 -23.33 -35.69
CA LEU A 124 36.86 -23.46 -34.29
C LEU A 124 36.31 -22.15 -33.71
N VAL A 125 37.02 -21.04 -33.94
CA VAL A 125 36.59 -19.71 -33.49
C VAL A 125 35.30 -19.29 -34.18
N LEU A 126 35.14 -19.58 -35.48
CA LEU A 126 33.91 -19.27 -36.22
C LEU A 126 32.72 -20.05 -35.67
N HIS A 127 32.86 -21.34 -35.35
CA HIS A 127 31.80 -22.13 -34.74
C HIS A 127 31.41 -21.61 -33.35
N ALA A 128 32.38 -21.16 -32.54
CA ALA A 128 32.09 -20.53 -31.25
C ALA A 128 31.35 -19.19 -31.41
N LYS A 129 31.73 -18.37 -32.40
CA LYS A 129 31.04 -17.12 -32.75
C LYS A 129 29.61 -17.39 -33.21
N VAL A 130 29.40 -18.36 -34.11
CA VAL A 130 28.05 -18.74 -34.60
C VAL A 130 27.17 -19.26 -33.47
N TYR A 131 27.73 -20.00 -32.51
CA TYR A 131 26.99 -20.44 -31.33
C TYR A 131 26.49 -19.27 -30.47
N ALA A 132 27.38 -18.33 -30.13
CA ALA A 132 27.00 -17.15 -29.36
C ALA A 132 25.99 -16.27 -30.11
N LEU A 133 26.15 -16.14 -31.43
CA LEU A 133 25.24 -15.40 -32.30
C LEU A 133 23.85 -16.06 -32.37
N ALA A 134 23.80 -17.39 -32.46
CA ALA A 134 22.57 -18.17 -32.51
C ALA A 134 21.78 -18.05 -31.19
N GLU A 135 22.47 -17.96 -30.05
CA GLU A 135 21.81 -17.67 -28.77
C GLU A 135 21.28 -16.24 -28.72
N LYS A 136 22.12 -15.25 -29.08
CA LYS A 136 21.76 -13.82 -29.08
C LYS A 136 20.50 -13.53 -29.93
N TYR A 137 20.35 -14.22 -31.06
CA TYR A 137 19.22 -14.06 -31.98
C TYR A 137 18.20 -15.20 -31.93
N GLU A 138 18.26 -16.05 -30.91
CA GLU A 138 17.28 -17.12 -30.64
C GLU A 138 17.04 -18.08 -31.83
N VAL A 139 18.10 -18.49 -32.51
CA VAL A 139 18.07 -19.46 -33.63
C VAL A 139 18.46 -20.86 -33.11
N SER A 140 17.50 -21.53 -32.46
CA SER A 140 17.75 -22.78 -31.70
C SER A 140 18.44 -23.89 -32.49
N GLY A 141 18.00 -24.16 -33.72
CA GLY A 141 18.60 -25.22 -34.56
C GLY A 141 20.03 -24.92 -35.02
N LEU A 142 20.41 -23.64 -35.12
CA LEU A 142 21.78 -23.23 -35.45
C LEU A 142 22.72 -23.43 -34.26
N LYS A 143 22.24 -23.10 -33.06
CA LYS A 143 22.98 -23.25 -31.80
C LYS A 143 23.44 -24.70 -31.60
N GLU A 144 22.51 -25.66 -31.74
CA GLU A 144 22.84 -27.08 -31.61
C GLU A 144 23.85 -27.55 -32.67
N MET A 145 23.70 -27.09 -33.91
CA MET A 145 24.59 -27.51 -34.99
C MET A 145 26.00 -26.92 -34.85
N ALA A 146 26.11 -25.64 -34.46
CA ALA A 146 27.39 -25.00 -34.17
C ALA A 146 28.13 -25.70 -33.02
N GLN A 147 27.41 -26.08 -31.96
CA GLN A 147 27.96 -26.87 -30.84
C GLN A 147 28.50 -28.22 -31.32
N ARG A 148 27.75 -28.93 -32.17
CA ARG A 148 28.18 -30.23 -32.72
C ARG A 148 29.39 -30.09 -33.63
N CYS A 149 29.44 -29.11 -34.53
CA CYS A 149 30.62 -28.85 -35.36
C CYS A 149 31.86 -28.55 -34.50
N PHE A 150 31.70 -27.74 -33.45
CA PHE A 150 32.75 -27.42 -32.50
C PHE A 150 33.27 -28.66 -31.77
N GLN A 151 32.37 -29.51 -31.26
CA GLN A 151 32.72 -30.77 -30.60
C GLN A 151 33.49 -31.72 -31.53
N ILE A 152 33.03 -31.88 -32.77
CA ILE A 152 33.65 -32.78 -33.75
C ILE A 152 35.08 -32.35 -34.04
N ILE A 153 35.31 -31.07 -34.33
CA ILE A 153 36.65 -30.55 -34.63
C ILE A 153 37.57 -30.67 -33.40
N SER A 154 37.05 -30.38 -32.21
CA SER A 154 37.79 -30.48 -30.95
C SER A 154 38.26 -31.91 -30.68
N ASN A 155 37.40 -32.91 -30.94
CA ASN A 155 37.70 -34.32 -30.71
C ASN A 155 38.58 -34.94 -31.82
N CYS A 156 38.55 -34.41 -33.04
CA CYS A 156 39.36 -34.92 -34.18
C CYS A 156 40.79 -34.35 -34.23
N GLY A 157 41.37 -34.01 -33.07
CA GLY A 157 42.73 -33.47 -32.94
C GLY A 157 42.82 -31.94 -32.96
N GLY A 158 41.70 -31.22 -32.99
CA GLY A 158 41.67 -29.76 -32.89
C GLY A 158 42.03 -29.24 -31.49
N SER A 159 41.89 -30.05 -30.43
CA SER A 159 42.13 -29.64 -29.04
C SER A 159 43.57 -29.21 -28.71
N CYS A 160 44.57 -29.61 -29.49
CA CYS A 160 45.96 -29.13 -29.33
C CYS A 160 46.29 -27.90 -30.19
N SER A 161 45.35 -27.35 -30.95
CA SER A 161 45.60 -26.25 -31.89
C SER A 161 45.62 -24.87 -31.23
N LYS A 162 46.28 -23.90 -31.87
CA LYS A 162 46.26 -22.48 -31.44
C LYS A 162 44.85 -21.90 -31.54
N GLU A 163 44.09 -22.35 -32.53
CA GLU A 163 42.71 -21.94 -32.81
C GLU A 163 41.74 -22.43 -31.73
N PHE A 164 42.00 -23.60 -31.14
CA PHE A 164 41.24 -24.08 -29.98
C PHE A 164 41.48 -23.23 -28.73
N ALA A 165 42.71 -22.76 -28.48
CA ALA A 165 42.98 -21.84 -27.37
C ALA A 165 42.25 -20.50 -27.53
N GLN A 166 42.25 -19.94 -28.75
CA GLN A 166 41.51 -18.71 -29.06
C GLN A 166 40.00 -18.91 -28.92
N ALA A 167 39.48 -20.06 -29.36
CA ALA A 167 38.09 -20.40 -29.18
C ALA A 167 37.71 -20.56 -27.70
N CYS A 168 38.55 -21.19 -26.88
CA CYS A 168 38.34 -21.28 -25.43
C CYS A 168 38.21 -19.90 -24.79
N GLN A 169 39.10 -18.97 -25.16
CA GLN A 169 39.03 -17.60 -24.66
C GLN A 169 37.69 -16.94 -25.05
N PHE A 170 37.30 -17.07 -26.32
CA PHE A 170 36.03 -16.51 -26.79
C PHE A 170 34.83 -17.11 -26.04
N VAL A 171 34.75 -18.44 -25.93
CA VAL A 171 33.64 -19.15 -25.25
C VAL A 171 33.46 -18.64 -23.82
N TYR A 172 34.53 -18.54 -23.04
CA TYR A 172 34.43 -18.10 -21.64
C TYR A 172 34.14 -16.59 -21.48
N THR A 173 34.45 -15.78 -22.50
CA THR A 173 34.09 -14.35 -22.50
C THR A 173 32.67 -14.04 -22.98
N THR A 174 32.09 -14.86 -23.86
CA THR A 174 30.81 -14.53 -24.53
C THR A 174 29.62 -15.36 -24.07
N THR A 175 29.84 -16.53 -23.47
CA THR A 175 28.75 -17.34 -22.91
C THR A 175 28.38 -16.84 -21.51
N ILE A 176 27.08 -16.68 -21.24
CA ILE A 176 26.57 -16.35 -19.91
C ILE A 176 26.58 -17.60 -19.02
N ASP A 177 26.78 -17.44 -17.70
CA ASP A 177 26.95 -18.56 -16.76
C ASP A 177 25.88 -19.68 -16.76
N PRO A 178 24.58 -19.42 -17.03
CA PRO A 178 23.60 -20.49 -17.12
C PRO A 178 23.70 -21.34 -18.42
N ASP A 179 24.35 -20.85 -19.48
CA ASP A 179 24.53 -21.58 -20.74
C ASP A 179 25.90 -22.27 -20.80
N ARG A 180 25.95 -23.53 -20.34
CA ARG A 180 27.19 -24.31 -20.26
C ARG A 180 27.52 -25.10 -21.52
N GLY A 181 26.73 -25.00 -22.60
CA GLY A 181 26.84 -25.91 -23.75
C GLY A 181 28.24 -25.99 -24.37
N LEU A 182 28.84 -24.88 -24.79
CA LEU A 182 30.22 -24.89 -25.32
C LEU A 182 31.30 -25.01 -24.24
N ARG A 183 31.06 -24.50 -23.02
CA ARG A 183 32.01 -24.64 -21.90
C ARG A 183 32.23 -26.11 -21.55
N ASP A 184 31.15 -26.90 -21.51
CA ASP A 184 31.21 -28.33 -21.23
C ASP A 184 31.91 -29.11 -22.37
N VAL A 185 31.70 -28.71 -23.63
CA VAL A 185 32.42 -29.29 -24.79
C VAL A 185 33.93 -29.04 -24.69
N VAL A 186 34.34 -27.82 -24.33
CA VAL A 186 35.75 -27.44 -24.14
C VAL A 186 36.38 -28.27 -23.03
N VAL A 187 35.70 -28.37 -21.90
CA VAL A 187 36.19 -29.11 -20.72
C VAL A 187 36.27 -30.62 -21.03
N GLN A 188 35.28 -31.16 -21.73
CA GLN A 188 35.29 -32.55 -22.18
C GLN A 188 36.48 -32.81 -23.13
N ALA A 189 36.71 -31.96 -24.12
CA ALA A 189 37.79 -32.12 -25.08
C ALA A 189 39.20 -32.05 -24.43
N LEU A 190 39.38 -31.15 -23.45
CA LEU A 190 40.62 -31.05 -22.67
C LEU A 190 40.80 -32.24 -21.73
N HIS A 191 39.72 -32.77 -21.15
CA HIS A 191 39.79 -33.96 -20.30
C HIS A 191 40.12 -35.22 -21.12
N GLU A 192 39.52 -35.38 -22.30
CA GLU A 192 39.71 -36.54 -23.18
C GLU A 192 41.09 -36.54 -23.86
N ASN A 193 41.76 -35.38 -23.98
CA ASN A 193 43.11 -35.27 -24.51
C ASN A 193 44.04 -34.49 -23.56
N PRO A 194 44.53 -35.11 -22.47
CA PRO A 194 45.36 -34.43 -21.46
C PRO A 194 46.65 -33.82 -22.01
N ARG A 195 47.17 -34.32 -23.14
CA ARG A 195 48.36 -33.76 -23.81
C ARG A 195 48.15 -32.31 -24.27
N ALA A 196 46.91 -31.89 -24.51
CA ALA A 196 46.58 -30.51 -24.85
C ALA A 196 46.90 -29.52 -23.71
N LEU A 197 46.92 -29.98 -22.44
CA LEU A 197 47.25 -29.14 -21.28
C LEU A 197 48.76 -28.78 -21.20
N ASP A 198 49.59 -29.49 -21.95
CA ASP A 198 51.03 -29.21 -22.04
C ASP A 198 51.37 -28.16 -23.09
N GLU A 199 50.44 -27.86 -24.00
CA GLU A 199 50.59 -26.84 -25.04
C GLU A 199 50.61 -25.42 -24.44
N GLU A 200 51.59 -24.60 -24.85
CA GLU A 200 51.81 -23.26 -24.29
C GLU A 200 50.60 -22.32 -24.51
N HIS A 201 49.95 -22.39 -25.67
CA HIS A 201 48.77 -21.58 -25.98
C HIS A 201 47.55 -21.94 -25.12
N ILE A 202 47.39 -23.21 -24.73
CA ILE A 202 46.31 -23.66 -23.84
C ILE A 202 46.57 -23.20 -22.41
N ARG A 203 47.82 -23.34 -21.93
CA ARG A 203 48.22 -22.81 -20.62
C ARG A 203 48.04 -21.29 -20.53
N ARG A 204 48.32 -20.57 -21.62
CA ARG A 204 48.06 -19.13 -21.71
C ARG A 204 46.56 -18.82 -21.63
N ALA A 205 45.71 -19.54 -22.35
CA ALA A 205 44.26 -19.36 -22.27
C ALA A 205 43.72 -19.62 -20.85
N MET A 206 44.21 -20.65 -20.17
CA MET A 206 43.86 -20.97 -18.77
C MET A 206 44.28 -19.88 -17.77
N ARG A 207 45.37 -19.14 -18.02
CA ARG A 207 45.78 -18.00 -17.19
C ARG A 207 44.90 -16.78 -17.42
N LEU A 208 44.45 -16.57 -18.67
CA LEU A 208 43.60 -15.44 -19.04
C LEU A 208 42.13 -15.64 -18.65
N GLN A 209 41.69 -16.88 -18.46
CA GLN A 209 40.31 -17.24 -18.10
C GLN A 209 40.31 -18.13 -16.86
N PRO A 210 40.22 -17.56 -15.63
CA PRO A 210 40.30 -18.32 -14.38
C PRO A 210 39.18 -19.36 -14.19
N ASP A 211 38.05 -19.18 -14.87
CA ASP A 211 36.89 -20.08 -14.78
C ASP A 211 37.11 -21.39 -15.54
N LEU A 212 37.96 -21.41 -16.58
CA LEU A 212 38.26 -22.61 -17.35
C LEU A 212 38.98 -23.70 -16.51
N PRO A 213 40.06 -23.38 -15.74
CA PRO A 213 40.63 -24.31 -14.78
C PRO A 213 39.64 -24.77 -13.70
N TYR A 214 38.76 -23.88 -13.24
CA TYR A 214 37.76 -24.21 -12.22
C TYR A 214 36.73 -25.23 -12.74
N ASP A 215 36.19 -25.00 -13.94
CA ASP A 215 35.25 -25.90 -14.60
C ASP A 215 35.90 -27.26 -14.95
N LEU A 216 37.18 -27.28 -15.33
CA LEU A 216 37.94 -28.52 -15.56
C LEU A 216 38.05 -29.37 -14.29
N VAL A 217 38.30 -28.74 -13.14
CA VAL A 217 38.33 -29.41 -11.83
C VAL A 217 36.95 -29.93 -11.43
N LEU A 218 35.89 -29.16 -11.68
CA LEU A 218 34.52 -29.58 -11.39
C LEU A 218 34.08 -30.77 -12.26
N TYR A 219 34.42 -30.77 -13.54
CA TYR A 219 34.10 -31.85 -14.47
C TYR A 219 34.81 -33.16 -14.10
N GLY A 220 36.10 -33.10 -13.72
CA GLY A 220 36.82 -34.26 -13.17
C GLY A 220 36.15 -34.84 -11.93
N ARG A 221 35.72 -33.99 -10.98
CA ARG A 221 34.96 -34.40 -9.78
C ARG A 221 33.59 -35.01 -10.09
N GLY A 222 32.98 -34.67 -11.23
CA GLY A 222 31.68 -35.18 -11.67
C GLY A 222 31.72 -36.60 -12.23
N LYS A 223 32.77 -36.97 -12.99
CA LYS A 223 32.98 -38.34 -13.54
C LYS A 223 33.51 -39.31 -12.48
N ASP A 224 34.31 -38.84 -11.52
CA ASP A 224 34.82 -39.66 -10.41
C ASP A 224 33.73 -40.09 -9.40
N ARG A 225 32.49 -39.58 -9.51
CA ARG A 225 31.37 -40.11 -8.71
C ARG A 225 31.00 -41.56 -9.01
N LYS A 226 31.45 -42.14 -10.14
CA LYS A 226 31.17 -43.56 -10.47
C LYS A 226 32.31 -44.54 -10.13
N LYS A 227 33.51 -44.08 -9.77
CA LYS A 227 34.58 -44.97 -9.32
C LYS A 227 35.37 -44.33 -8.17
N GLU A 228 35.18 -44.96 -7.01
CA GLU A 228 36.03 -44.93 -5.83
C GLU A 228 36.13 -43.68 -4.95
N LYS A 229 35.83 -43.94 -3.67
CA LYS A 229 36.15 -43.16 -2.48
C LYS A 229 37.62 -42.71 -2.47
N VAL A 230 37.92 -41.51 -2.97
CA VAL A 230 39.14 -40.80 -2.58
C VAL A 230 38.77 -39.38 -2.16
N ARG A 231 38.95 -39.12 -0.86
CA ARG A 231 38.67 -37.83 -0.20
C ARG A 231 39.68 -36.78 -0.70
N PRO A 232 39.24 -35.60 -1.18
CA PRO A 232 40.18 -34.54 -1.54
C PRO A 232 40.68 -33.83 -0.28
N LEU A 233 41.97 -34.03 0.04
CA LEU A 233 42.80 -33.06 0.74
C LEU A 233 42.84 -31.80 -0.14
N PHE A 234 42.20 -30.70 0.27
CA PHE A 234 42.54 -29.30 -0.05
C PHE A 234 41.42 -28.31 0.32
N ILE A 235 40.26 -28.80 0.80
CA ILE A 235 39.32 -28.00 1.61
C ILE A 235 39.27 -28.60 3.01
N ARG A 236 40.35 -28.42 3.77
CA ARG A 236 40.39 -28.78 5.20
C ARG A 236 40.84 -27.65 6.11
N TYR A 237 41.00 -26.43 5.59
CA TYR A 237 41.25 -25.25 6.40
C TYR A 237 40.23 -24.16 6.06
N THR A 238 39.02 -24.27 6.64
CA THR A 238 38.23 -23.13 7.18
C THR A 238 36.79 -23.49 7.57
N VAL A 239 36.18 -24.56 7.06
CA VAL A 239 34.74 -24.85 7.36
C VAL A 239 34.45 -26.30 7.74
N LYS A 240 35.40 -27.02 8.35
CA LYS A 240 35.16 -28.40 8.84
C LYS A 240 35.02 -28.57 10.35
N ASP A 241 35.16 -27.51 11.14
CA ASP A 241 35.01 -27.57 12.59
C ASP A 241 34.02 -26.55 13.16
N ILE A 242 33.14 -25.96 12.33
CA ILE A 242 32.03 -25.15 12.85
C ILE A 242 30.96 -26.09 13.40
N SER A 243 31.10 -26.44 14.68
CA SER A 243 30.05 -27.11 15.42
C SER A 243 28.73 -26.32 15.33
N PRO A 244 27.54 -26.96 15.43
CA PRO A 244 26.27 -26.24 15.45
C PRO A 244 26.22 -25.11 16.48
N SER A 245 26.95 -25.25 17.60
CA SER A 245 27.12 -24.19 18.60
C SER A 245 27.96 -23.02 18.09
N GLN A 246 29.03 -23.25 17.33
CA GLN A 246 29.81 -22.18 16.69
C GLN A 246 29.02 -21.48 15.57
N ALA A 247 28.21 -22.21 14.81
CA ALA A 247 27.31 -21.61 13.81
C ALA A 247 26.25 -20.75 14.48
N LEU A 248 25.60 -21.26 15.54
CA LEU A 248 24.63 -20.50 16.32
C LEU A 248 25.26 -19.27 16.98
N ALA A 249 26.48 -19.41 17.52
CA ALA A 249 27.24 -18.30 18.09
C ALA A 249 27.57 -17.24 17.05
N LEU A 250 27.95 -17.63 15.83
CA LEU A 250 28.19 -16.70 14.72
C LEU A 250 26.91 -15.98 14.31
N VAL A 251 25.79 -16.69 14.16
CA VAL A 251 24.49 -16.07 13.84
C VAL A 251 24.07 -15.10 14.96
N ALA A 252 24.23 -15.49 16.22
CA ALA A 252 23.94 -14.63 17.36
C ALA A 252 24.86 -13.40 17.39
N ALA A 253 26.16 -13.55 17.11
CA ALA A 253 27.12 -12.46 17.06
C ALA A 253 26.83 -11.49 15.90
N LEU A 254 26.47 -12.00 14.71
CA LEU A 254 26.07 -11.17 13.57
C LEU A 254 24.75 -10.43 13.85
N ALA A 255 23.76 -11.11 14.44
CA ALA A 255 22.51 -10.49 14.84
C ALA A 255 22.74 -9.39 15.90
N LEU A 256 23.57 -9.66 16.91
CA LEU A 256 23.94 -8.68 17.93
C LEU A 256 24.70 -7.49 17.32
N SER A 257 25.65 -7.74 16.42
CA SER A 257 26.40 -6.69 15.73
C SER A 257 25.48 -5.81 14.87
N TRP A 258 24.53 -6.42 14.16
CA TRP A 258 23.52 -5.68 13.39
C TRP A 258 22.58 -4.85 14.28
N ILE A 259 22.16 -5.40 15.44
CA ILE A 259 21.37 -4.66 16.43
C ILE A 259 22.15 -3.45 16.95
N ILE A 260 23.40 -3.65 17.38
CA ILE A 260 24.26 -2.57 17.89
C ILE A 260 24.48 -1.51 16.81
N ALA A 261 24.83 -1.91 15.58
CA ALA A 261 25.00 -0.99 14.46
C ALA A 261 23.71 -0.19 14.18
N THR A 262 22.55 -0.85 14.23
CA THR A 262 21.24 -0.20 14.05
C THR A 262 20.94 0.79 15.17
N VAL A 263 21.24 0.45 16.43
CA VAL A 263 21.08 1.33 17.59
C VAL A 263 21.95 2.57 17.45
N VAL A 264 23.24 2.39 17.16
CA VAL A 264 24.21 3.48 16.97
C VAL A 264 23.76 4.38 15.81
N TYR A 265 23.38 3.79 14.68
CA TYR A 265 22.82 4.52 13.54
C TYR A 265 21.60 5.35 13.94
N ARG A 266 20.59 4.73 14.57
CA ARG A 266 19.33 5.39 14.94
C ARG A 266 19.50 6.53 15.95
N LEU A 267 20.49 6.43 16.83
CA LEU A 267 20.77 7.43 17.86
C LEU A 267 21.62 8.60 17.34
N HIS A 268 22.62 8.35 16.48
CA HIS A 268 23.62 9.36 16.11
C HIS A 268 23.53 9.80 14.64
N PHE A 269 23.35 8.87 13.71
CA PHE A 269 23.49 9.12 12.27
C PHE A 269 22.16 9.25 11.52
N HIS A 270 21.06 8.78 12.11
CA HIS A 270 19.74 8.86 11.51
C HIS A 270 19.31 10.33 11.33
N PRO A 271 18.61 10.70 10.25
CA PRO A 271 18.20 12.09 10.01
C PRO A 271 17.38 12.74 11.15
N LEU A 272 16.73 11.89 11.95
CA LEU A 272 15.97 12.29 13.14
C LEU A 272 16.75 12.24 14.45
N SER A 273 18.08 12.06 14.44
CA SER A 273 18.91 12.05 15.65
C SER A 273 18.89 13.39 16.39
N LYS A 274 18.70 14.50 15.66
CA LYS A 274 18.58 15.86 16.20
C LYS A 274 17.31 16.10 17.02
N TYR A 275 16.24 15.33 16.80
CA TYR A 275 14.99 15.52 17.51
C TYR A 275 14.99 14.80 18.86
N PRO A 276 14.59 15.47 19.96
CA PRO A 276 14.51 14.84 21.27
C PRO A 276 13.39 13.80 21.29
N GLY A 277 13.48 12.85 22.21
CA GLY A 277 12.44 11.84 22.40
C GLY A 277 12.88 10.73 23.35
N PRO A 278 11.94 9.89 23.83
CA PRO A 278 12.27 8.78 24.72
C PRO A 278 13.34 7.88 24.11
N PHE A 279 14.33 7.49 24.90
CA PHE A 279 15.46 6.68 24.45
C PHE A 279 15.02 5.44 23.64
N TRP A 280 14.10 4.64 24.18
CA TRP A 280 13.59 3.45 23.51
C TRP A 280 12.77 3.75 22.24
N ALA A 281 12.08 4.90 22.19
CA ALA A 281 11.30 5.32 21.02
C ALA A 281 12.20 5.74 19.84
N ARG A 282 13.40 6.26 20.14
CA ARG A 282 14.42 6.56 19.12
C ARG A 282 15.01 5.29 18.50
N ILE A 283 15.01 4.18 19.25
CA ILE A 283 15.60 2.90 18.84
C ILE A 283 14.58 1.97 18.19
N SER A 284 13.35 1.90 18.68
CA SER A 284 12.33 0.94 18.23
C SER A 284 10.92 1.53 18.30
N ALA A 285 10.01 1.01 17.47
CA ALA A 285 8.58 1.30 17.56
C ALA A 285 7.90 0.59 18.75
N PHE A 286 8.61 -0.28 19.48
CA PHE A 286 8.04 -1.06 20.57
C PHE A 286 7.39 -0.23 21.70
N PRO A 287 7.92 0.93 22.13
CA PRO A 287 7.21 1.78 23.09
C PRO A 287 5.88 2.30 22.53
N ALA A 288 5.84 2.71 21.26
CA ALA A 288 4.59 3.12 20.61
C ALA A 288 3.59 1.95 20.57
N TYR A 289 4.03 0.75 20.19
CA TYR A 289 3.23 -0.47 20.25
C TYR A 289 2.60 -0.72 21.64
N CYS A 290 3.40 -0.66 22.70
CA CYS A 290 2.93 -0.85 24.07
C CYS A 290 1.92 0.23 24.49
N ARG A 291 2.10 1.47 24.06
CA ARG A 291 1.18 2.59 24.34
C ARG A 291 -0.12 2.46 23.56
N THR A 292 -0.06 2.00 22.31
CA THR A 292 -1.24 1.65 21.50
C THR A 292 -2.03 0.52 22.15
N LYS A 293 -1.37 -0.55 22.64
CA LYS A 293 -2.02 -1.63 23.40
C LYS A 293 -2.71 -1.15 24.68
N LYS A 294 -2.15 -0.13 25.33
CA LYS A 294 -2.75 0.51 26.52
C LYS A 294 -3.79 1.59 26.17
N GLN A 295 -4.06 1.82 24.87
CA GLN A 295 -5.02 2.80 24.37
C GLN A 295 -4.81 4.22 24.92
N ASN A 296 -3.55 4.60 25.13
CA ASN A 296 -3.19 5.86 25.80
C ASN A 296 -2.15 6.70 25.05
N ARG A 297 -2.07 6.57 23.72
CA ARG A 297 -1.10 7.33 22.91
C ARG A 297 -1.29 8.83 23.01
N HIS A 298 -2.53 9.30 22.98
CA HIS A 298 -2.85 10.73 23.07
C HIS A 298 -2.33 11.36 24.38
N ILE A 299 -2.51 10.68 25.52
CA ILE A 299 -1.92 11.08 26.82
C ILE A 299 -0.40 10.99 26.79
N TRP A 300 0.15 9.91 26.22
CA TRP A 300 1.60 9.75 26.10
C TRP A 300 2.22 10.89 25.28
N PHE A 301 1.64 11.27 24.15
CA PHE A 301 2.10 12.40 23.34
C PHE A 301 2.00 13.73 24.10
N TRP A 302 0.91 13.95 24.84
CA TRP A 302 0.79 15.11 25.72
C TRP A 302 1.92 15.16 26.77
N GLN A 303 2.20 14.06 27.46
CA GLN A 303 3.32 13.97 28.42
C GLN A 303 4.69 14.22 27.76
N LEU A 304 4.88 13.70 26.54
CA LEU A 304 6.11 13.93 25.79
C LEU A 304 6.27 15.39 25.37
N GLN A 305 5.19 16.06 24.99
CA GLN A 305 5.22 17.50 24.68
C GLN A 305 5.61 18.32 25.91
N GLN A 306 5.06 18.01 27.08
CA GLN A 306 5.44 18.70 28.33
C GLN A 306 6.94 18.52 28.64
N LYS A 307 7.53 17.38 28.26
CA LYS A 307 8.93 17.06 28.56
C LYS A 307 9.93 17.57 27.53
N TYR A 308 9.60 17.51 26.23
CA TYR A 308 10.52 17.75 25.13
C TYR A 308 10.17 18.97 24.29
N GLY A 309 9.06 19.65 24.58
CA GLY A 309 8.54 20.76 23.78
C GLY A 309 7.65 20.30 22.62
N PRO A 310 7.29 21.20 21.69
CA PRO A 310 6.29 20.94 20.65
C PRO A 310 6.74 19.96 19.56
N THR A 311 8.04 19.69 19.44
CA THR A 311 8.59 18.79 18.41
C THR A 311 9.41 17.68 19.05
N PHE A 312 8.99 16.42 18.87
CA PHE A 312 9.67 15.26 19.45
C PHE A 312 9.48 13.99 18.63
N ARG A 313 10.42 13.06 18.77
CA ARG A 313 10.48 11.76 18.08
C ARG A 313 9.70 10.70 18.88
N ILE A 314 8.81 9.98 18.20
CA ILE A 314 7.93 8.96 18.81
C ILE A 314 8.21 7.52 18.35
N THR A 315 8.84 7.35 17.18
CA THR A 315 9.40 6.08 16.68
C THR A 315 10.72 6.39 15.95
N PRO A 316 11.50 5.38 15.51
CA PRO A 316 12.74 5.64 14.79
C PRO A 316 12.55 6.50 13.55
N ASP A 317 11.42 6.36 12.87
CA ASP A 317 11.07 6.95 11.59
C ASP A 317 9.97 8.02 11.70
N SER A 318 9.50 8.38 12.89
CA SER A 318 8.39 9.33 13.08
C SER A 318 8.72 10.48 14.03
N VAL A 319 8.41 11.70 13.61
CA VAL A 319 8.48 12.93 14.39
C VAL A 319 7.11 13.59 14.47
N LEU A 320 6.76 14.04 15.67
CA LEU A 320 5.50 14.70 15.97
C LEU A 320 5.79 16.19 16.18
N ILE A 321 5.05 17.06 15.50
CA ILE A 321 5.27 18.52 15.41
C ILE A 321 3.95 19.23 15.75
N ASN A 322 3.73 19.55 17.02
CA ASN A 322 2.49 20.15 17.52
C ASN A 322 2.57 21.67 17.58
N THR A 323 2.66 22.28 16.40
CA THR A 323 2.56 23.73 16.22
C THR A 323 1.47 24.06 15.20
N PRO A 324 0.82 25.24 15.27
CA PRO A 324 -0.15 25.67 14.25
C PRO A 324 0.48 25.73 12.85
N THR A 325 1.74 26.15 12.77
CA THR A 325 2.53 26.19 11.53
C THR A 325 2.84 24.79 11.02
N GLY A 326 3.18 23.84 11.90
CA GLY A 326 3.40 22.44 11.58
C GLY A 326 2.13 21.76 11.06
N LEU A 327 1.01 21.98 11.74
CA LEU A 327 -0.31 21.55 11.28
C LEU A 327 -0.59 22.05 9.87
N LYS A 328 -0.42 23.36 9.64
CA LYS A 328 -0.63 23.94 8.31
C LYS A 328 0.34 23.35 7.28
N ALA A 329 1.61 23.18 7.60
CA ALA A 329 2.61 22.65 6.66
C ALA A 329 2.36 21.19 6.27
N ILE A 330 2.03 20.33 7.24
CA ILE A 330 1.86 18.88 7.03
C ILE A 330 0.54 18.56 6.32
N PHE A 331 -0.54 19.28 6.67
CA PHE A 331 -1.89 18.95 6.20
C PHE A 331 -2.39 19.90 5.09
N ASN A 332 -1.55 20.75 4.51
CA ASN A 332 -1.91 21.58 3.35
C ASN A 332 -2.15 20.74 2.07
N ASN A 333 -2.98 21.27 1.18
CA ASN A 333 -3.23 20.73 -0.17
C ASN A 333 -1.97 20.51 -1.01
N LYS A 334 -0.95 21.35 -0.82
CA LYS A 334 0.32 21.28 -1.54
C LYS A 334 1.44 20.58 -0.75
N ALA A 335 1.14 20.03 0.44
CA ALA A 335 2.15 19.38 1.25
C ALA A 335 2.76 18.19 0.52
N ASN A 336 4.10 18.09 0.52
CA ASN A 336 4.83 17.00 -0.15
C ASN A 336 4.83 15.73 0.71
N VAL A 337 3.64 15.24 1.03
CA VAL A 337 3.43 14.09 1.91
C VAL A 337 2.27 13.23 1.41
N LYS A 338 2.25 11.95 1.77
CA LYS A 338 1.14 11.00 1.59
C LYS A 338 0.74 10.40 2.94
N LYS A 339 -0.34 9.61 3.01
CA LYS A 339 -0.66 8.88 4.25
C LYS A 339 0.44 7.87 4.57
N ALA A 340 0.79 7.70 5.84
CA ALA A 340 1.82 6.78 6.26
C ALA A 340 1.48 5.32 5.90
N GLU A 341 2.49 4.48 5.68
CA GLU A 341 2.32 3.09 5.22
C GLU A 341 1.47 2.22 6.16
N TYR A 342 1.40 2.54 7.46
CA TYR A 342 0.60 1.78 8.41
C TYR A 342 -0.90 1.78 8.09
N TYR A 343 -1.42 2.73 7.31
CA TYR A 343 -2.83 2.73 6.89
C TYR A 343 -3.20 1.48 6.08
N LYS A 344 -2.22 0.81 5.44
CA LYS A 344 -2.41 -0.48 4.75
C LYS A 344 -2.62 -1.67 5.69
N ALA A 345 -2.41 -1.51 7.00
CA ALA A 345 -2.65 -2.58 7.97
C ALA A 345 -4.14 -2.83 8.25
N TYR A 346 -4.99 -1.81 8.10
CA TYR A 346 -6.41 -1.83 8.39
C TYR A 346 -7.33 -2.47 7.34
N PRO A 347 -7.17 -2.25 6.02
CA PRO A 347 -8.06 -2.86 5.05
C PRO A 347 -8.07 -4.37 5.21
N ARG A 348 -9.25 -4.97 5.10
CA ARG A 348 -9.42 -6.43 5.17
C ARG A 348 -8.53 -7.13 4.14
N ASN A 349 -8.58 -6.66 2.90
CA ASN A 349 -7.77 -7.14 1.79
C ASN A 349 -7.47 -6.01 0.80
N VAL A 350 -6.65 -6.31 -0.22
CA VAL A 350 -6.27 -5.35 -1.27
C VAL A 350 -7.42 -4.77 -2.09
N HIS A 351 -8.58 -5.45 -2.13
CA HIS A 351 -9.77 -4.99 -2.85
C HIS A 351 -10.70 -4.10 -2.00
N ALA A 352 -10.56 -4.15 -0.67
CA ALA A 352 -11.35 -3.36 0.29
C ALA A 352 -10.74 -1.98 0.59
N MET A 353 -10.13 -1.34 -0.43
CA MET A 353 -9.50 -0.03 -0.29
C MET A 353 -10.55 1.09 -0.42
N THR A 354 -10.70 1.87 0.64
CA THR A 354 -11.68 2.96 0.77
C THR A 354 -10.97 4.31 0.72
N THR A 355 -11.73 5.40 0.65
CA THR A 355 -11.18 6.77 0.71
C THR A 355 -10.39 7.00 2.00
N TRP A 356 -10.74 6.30 3.09
CA TRP A 356 -10.05 6.41 4.37
C TRP A 356 -8.65 5.74 4.39
N ASN A 357 -8.47 4.53 3.87
CA ASN A 357 -7.19 3.81 3.97
C ASN A 357 -6.27 3.96 2.74
N THR A 358 -6.79 4.45 1.62
CA THR A 358 -6.01 4.62 0.38
C THR A 358 -4.86 5.61 0.57
N ILE A 359 -3.63 5.13 0.40
CA ILE A 359 -2.41 5.95 0.50
C ILE A 359 -2.12 6.73 -0.79
N ASP A 360 -2.37 6.10 -1.94
CA ASP A 360 -2.15 6.69 -3.25
C ASP A 360 -2.99 7.98 -3.43
N LYS A 361 -2.31 9.07 -3.85
CA LYS A 361 -2.94 10.39 -3.99
C LYS A 361 -3.95 10.42 -5.13
N THR A 362 -3.67 9.73 -6.23
CA THR A 362 -4.51 9.73 -7.44
C THR A 362 -5.79 8.94 -7.22
N ILE A 363 -5.66 7.72 -6.65
CA ILE A 363 -6.82 6.88 -6.31
C ILE A 363 -7.68 7.58 -5.28
N HIS A 364 -7.06 8.13 -4.22
CA HIS A 364 -7.81 8.91 -3.23
C HIS A 364 -8.53 10.10 -3.84
N ALA A 365 -7.86 10.91 -4.67
CA ALA A 365 -8.46 12.09 -5.26
C ALA A 365 -9.68 11.73 -6.13
N ARG A 366 -9.60 10.65 -6.91
CA ARG A 366 -10.74 10.12 -7.68
C ARG A 366 -11.89 9.72 -6.75
N LYS A 367 -11.63 8.84 -5.77
CA LYS A 367 -12.66 8.38 -4.82
C LYS A 367 -13.28 9.55 -4.07
N ARG A 368 -12.46 10.48 -3.57
CA ARG A 368 -12.93 11.67 -2.85
C ARG A 368 -13.83 12.57 -3.69
N ARG A 369 -13.54 12.78 -4.98
CA ARG A 369 -14.41 13.58 -5.87
C ARG A 369 -15.77 12.93 -6.08
N VAL A 370 -15.82 11.61 -6.24
CA VAL A 370 -17.11 10.87 -6.28
C VAL A 370 -17.85 11.03 -4.96
N MET A 371 -17.17 10.80 -3.84
CA MET A 371 -17.75 10.87 -2.50
C MET A 371 -18.32 12.25 -2.15
N ASN A 372 -17.68 13.34 -2.60
CA ASN A 372 -18.14 14.71 -2.34
C ASN A 372 -19.59 14.98 -2.83
N ASN A 373 -20.13 14.21 -3.78
CA ASN A 373 -21.51 14.37 -4.24
C ASN A 373 -22.53 14.08 -3.13
N ALA A 374 -22.29 13.04 -2.32
CA ALA A 374 -23.15 12.68 -1.20
C ALA A 374 -23.06 13.67 -0.03
N PHE A 375 -22.01 14.49 0.01
CA PHE A 375 -21.80 15.53 1.03
C PHE A 375 -21.99 16.96 0.48
N SER A 376 -22.61 17.09 -0.70
CA SER A 376 -22.98 18.39 -1.26
C SER A 376 -24.12 19.02 -0.46
N ASP A 377 -24.25 20.35 -0.51
CA ASP A 377 -25.36 21.05 0.19
C ASP A 377 -26.74 20.54 -0.24
N LYS A 378 -26.88 20.16 -1.53
CA LYS A 378 -28.11 19.55 -2.05
C LYS A 378 -28.41 18.21 -1.38
N ALA A 379 -27.42 17.32 -1.30
CA ALA A 379 -27.57 16.02 -0.66
C ALA A 379 -27.82 16.14 0.84
N MET A 380 -27.11 17.04 1.52
CA MET A 380 -27.31 17.29 2.94
C MET A 380 -28.73 17.75 3.26
N ARG A 381 -29.31 18.63 2.44
CA ARG A 381 -30.72 19.07 2.60
C ARG A 381 -31.72 17.94 2.36
N SER A 382 -31.45 17.03 1.40
CA SER A 382 -32.35 15.90 1.16
C SER A 382 -32.24 14.81 2.23
N CYS A 383 -31.10 14.72 2.90
CA CYS A 383 -30.86 13.76 3.98
C CYS A 383 -31.43 14.19 5.34
N GLU A 384 -31.60 15.50 5.56
CA GLU A 384 -32.06 16.05 6.84
C GLU A 384 -33.36 15.44 7.39
N PRO A 385 -34.42 15.19 6.59
CA PRO A 385 -35.64 14.58 7.11
C PRO A 385 -35.39 13.23 7.79
N PHE A 386 -34.47 12.41 7.26
CA PHE A 386 -34.12 11.11 7.85
C PHE A 386 -33.35 11.28 9.17
N ILE A 387 -32.53 12.34 9.29
CA ILE A 387 -31.85 12.70 10.53
C ILE A 387 -32.89 13.11 11.58
N GLN A 388 -33.82 13.99 11.21
CA GLN A 388 -34.87 14.49 12.09
C GLN A 388 -35.78 13.36 12.58
N GLU A 389 -36.23 12.46 11.71
CA GLU A 389 -37.08 11.31 12.09
C GLU A 389 -36.41 10.40 13.13
N ASN A 390 -35.11 10.13 12.96
CA ASN A 390 -34.33 9.36 13.94
C ASN A 390 -34.19 10.09 15.28
N ILE A 391 -33.98 11.41 15.23
CA ILE A 391 -33.92 12.24 16.44
C ILE A 391 -35.30 12.26 17.11
N ASP A 392 -36.40 12.45 16.38
CA ASP A 392 -37.77 12.46 16.92
C ASP A 392 -38.05 11.18 17.71
N ARG A 393 -37.78 10.02 17.11
CA ARG A 393 -37.97 8.72 17.77
C ARG A 393 -37.06 8.58 19.00
N TRP A 394 -35.84 9.08 18.95
CA TRP A 394 -34.93 9.04 20.09
C TRP A 394 -35.44 9.90 21.27
N PHE A 395 -36.07 11.04 20.99
CA PHE A 395 -36.71 11.87 22.02
C PHE A 395 -37.97 11.21 22.60
N GLU A 396 -38.76 10.49 21.79
CA GLU A 396 -39.87 9.67 22.30
C GLU A 396 -39.36 8.65 23.32
N LEU A 397 -38.30 7.91 23.00
CA LEU A 397 -37.69 6.94 23.91
C LEU A 397 -37.14 7.59 25.19
N ILE A 398 -36.51 8.78 25.10
CA ILE A 398 -36.08 9.52 26.30
C ILE A 398 -37.30 9.93 27.16
N ASN A 399 -38.40 10.34 26.52
CA ASN A 399 -39.64 10.68 27.24
C ASN A 399 -40.27 9.46 27.92
N GLU A 400 -40.18 8.28 27.30
CA GLU A 400 -40.62 7.01 27.90
C GLU A 400 -39.78 6.67 29.16
N GLU A 401 -38.46 6.86 29.11
CA GLU A 401 -37.54 6.65 30.25
C GLU A 401 -37.79 7.62 31.42
N ILE A 402 -38.10 8.88 31.13
CA ILE A 402 -38.51 9.84 32.16
C ILE A 402 -39.89 9.44 32.71
N GLY A 403 -40.82 9.08 31.83
CA GLY A 403 -42.19 8.71 32.17
C GLY A 403 -42.88 9.80 33.00
N LYS A 404 -43.39 9.41 34.17
CA LYS A 404 -44.03 10.31 35.16
C LYS A 404 -43.05 10.81 36.24
N LYS A 405 -41.77 10.44 36.16
CA LYS A 405 -40.76 10.82 37.16
C LYS A 405 -40.35 12.28 36.93
N GLN A 406 -39.84 12.93 37.98
CA GLN A 406 -39.26 14.28 37.85
C GLN A 406 -37.93 14.22 37.08
N TRP A 407 -37.12 13.20 37.34
CA TRP A 407 -35.85 12.92 36.67
C TRP A 407 -35.88 11.48 36.15
N SER A 408 -35.25 11.23 35.01
CA SER A 408 -35.03 9.87 34.50
C SER A 408 -34.17 9.03 35.45
N ASP A 409 -34.17 7.72 35.22
CA ASP A 409 -33.10 6.87 35.72
C ASP A 409 -31.76 7.26 35.08
N SER A 410 -30.67 6.69 35.60
CA SER A 410 -29.32 7.00 35.13
C SER A 410 -29.10 6.43 33.72
N LEU A 411 -28.93 7.32 32.74
CA LEU A 411 -28.75 6.99 31.33
C LEU A 411 -27.28 7.09 30.93
N ASN A 412 -26.77 6.06 30.25
CA ASN A 412 -25.42 6.05 29.71
C ASN A 412 -25.38 6.72 28.32
N MET A 413 -24.94 7.97 28.26
CA MET A 413 -25.02 8.74 27.02
C MET A 413 -24.04 8.30 25.93
N ALA A 414 -23.01 7.50 26.23
CA ALA A 414 -22.24 6.84 25.16
C ALA A 414 -23.14 5.90 24.36
N ARG A 415 -23.88 5.02 25.05
CA ARG A 415 -24.75 4.01 24.41
C ARG A 415 -25.95 4.65 23.71
N TRP A 416 -26.59 5.63 24.35
CA TRP A 416 -27.70 6.35 23.75
C TRP A 416 -27.27 7.12 22.48
N SER A 417 -26.06 7.70 22.49
CA SER A 417 -25.51 8.36 21.31
C SER A 417 -25.11 7.36 20.21
N ASP A 418 -24.51 6.21 20.58
CA ASP A 418 -24.16 5.15 19.63
C ASP A 418 -25.38 4.70 18.85
N HIS A 419 -26.46 4.36 19.56
CA HIS A 419 -27.67 3.83 18.94
C HIS A 419 -28.34 4.85 18.00
N LEU A 420 -28.39 6.13 18.40
CA LEU A 420 -28.96 7.19 17.57
C LEU A 420 -28.17 7.37 16.27
N VAL A 421 -26.86 7.61 16.37
CA VAL A 421 -26.04 7.95 15.20
C VAL A 421 -25.93 6.74 14.27
N PHE A 422 -25.88 5.52 14.82
CA PHE A 422 -25.83 4.32 13.98
C PHE A 422 -27.10 4.12 13.16
N ASP A 423 -28.28 4.41 13.72
CA ASP A 423 -29.54 4.38 12.95
C ASP A 423 -29.59 5.49 11.89
N ILE A 424 -29.15 6.71 12.22
CA ILE A 424 -29.04 7.81 11.25
C ILE A 424 -28.16 7.38 10.07
N LEU A 425 -26.95 6.87 10.33
CA LEU A 425 -26.05 6.43 9.25
C LEU A 425 -26.56 5.17 8.55
N GLY A 426 -27.35 4.33 9.22
CA GLY A 426 -28.11 3.24 8.59
C GLY A 426 -29.04 3.78 7.50
N ASP A 427 -29.83 4.80 7.85
CA ASP A 427 -30.73 5.47 6.92
C ASP A 427 -29.98 6.18 5.77
N LEU A 428 -28.86 6.85 6.05
CA LEU A 428 -28.11 7.57 5.03
C LEU A 428 -27.34 6.63 4.09
N CYS A 429 -26.70 5.59 4.61
CA CYS A 429 -25.82 4.70 3.84
C CYS A 429 -26.55 3.50 3.22
N PHE A 430 -27.64 3.01 3.83
CA PHE A 430 -28.33 1.80 3.39
C PHE A 430 -29.83 2.01 3.14
N GLY A 431 -30.36 3.22 3.37
CA GLY A 431 -31.76 3.54 3.15
C GLY A 431 -32.72 2.91 4.17
N LYS A 432 -32.20 2.43 5.31
CA LYS A 432 -33.02 1.88 6.41
C LYS A 432 -32.36 2.09 7.77
N SER A 433 -33.14 2.52 8.76
CA SER A 433 -32.77 2.43 10.18
C SER A 433 -32.62 0.96 10.60
N PHE A 434 -31.67 0.68 11.50
CA PHE A 434 -31.47 -0.66 12.07
C PHE A 434 -32.23 -0.87 13.38
N GLY A 435 -32.91 0.18 13.87
CA GLY A 435 -33.67 0.14 15.10
C GLY A 435 -32.78 -0.06 16.33
N MET A 436 -31.50 0.33 16.30
CA MET A 436 -30.61 0.17 17.46
C MET A 436 -31.09 0.96 18.67
N LYS A 437 -31.81 2.07 18.44
CA LYS A 437 -32.41 2.88 19.52
C LYS A 437 -33.49 2.12 20.30
N GLU A 438 -34.20 1.18 19.69
CA GLU A 438 -35.29 0.42 20.33
C GLU A 438 -34.78 -0.55 21.41
N HIS A 439 -35.52 -0.68 22.52
CA HIS A 439 -35.08 -1.43 23.71
C HIS A 439 -34.80 -2.91 23.45
N ASP A 440 -35.54 -3.52 22.54
CA ASP A 440 -35.54 -4.93 22.17
C ASP A 440 -34.64 -5.27 20.96
N SER A 441 -33.84 -4.31 20.47
CA SER A 441 -33.01 -4.52 19.28
C SER A 441 -31.82 -5.45 19.53
N ASP A 442 -31.79 -6.55 18.77
CA ASP A 442 -30.68 -7.52 18.74
C ASP A 442 -29.36 -6.93 18.22
N LEU A 443 -29.40 -5.78 17.52
CA LEU A 443 -28.25 -5.21 16.80
C LEU A 443 -27.39 -4.27 17.65
N ARG A 444 -27.80 -3.96 18.90
CA ARG A 444 -27.10 -3.04 19.82
C ARG A 444 -25.65 -3.44 20.14
N HIS A 445 -25.26 -4.69 19.88
CA HIS A 445 -23.91 -5.17 20.12
C HIS A 445 -22.91 -4.82 19.00
N ILE A 446 -23.38 -4.39 17.82
CA ILE A 446 -22.55 -4.13 16.64
C ILE A 446 -21.49 -3.04 16.84
N PRO A 447 -21.81 -1.84 17.37
CA PRO A 447 -20.79 -0.79 17.58
C PRO A 447 -19.63 -1.27 18.45
N ARG A 448 -19.93 -2.09 19.46
CA ARG A 448 -18.91 -2.69 20.32
C ARG A 448 -18.01 -3.67 19.57
N LEU A 449 -18.56 -4.50 18.69
CA LEU A 449 -17.76 -5.42 17.87
C LEU A 449 -16.76 -4.68 16.98
N MET A 450 -17.15 -3.53 16.42
CA MET A 450 -16.27 -2.70 15.58
C MET A 450 -15.12 -2.12 16.39
N THR A 451 -15.42 -1.55 17.55
CA THR A 451 -14.42 -0.97 18.44
C THR A 451 -13.46 -2.03 18.99
N ASP A 452 -13.95 -3.22 19.34
CA ASP A 452 -13.13 -4.36 19.76
C ASP A 452 -12.18 -4.83 18.64
N PHE A 453 -12.68 -4.89 17.39
CA PHE A 453 -11.86 -5.25 16.23
C PHE A 453 -10.75 -4.21 15.96
N MET A 454 -11.08 -2.92 16.04
CA MET A 454 -10.10 -1.85 15.90
C MET A 454 -9.09 -1.85 17.05
N ALA A 455 -9.51 -2.14 18.28
CA ALA A 455 -8.61 -2.30 19.44
C ALA A 455 -7.58 -3.42 19.23
N LEU A 456 -7.94 -4.47 18.48
CA LEU A 456 -7.03 -5.56 18.12
C LEU A 456 -6.05 -5.17 17.01
N LEU A 457 -6.53 -4.54 15.92
CA LEU A 457 -5.71 -4.23 14.75
C LEU A 457 -4.82 -2.99 14.94
N HIS A 458 -5.30 -1.97 15.65
CA HIS A 458 -4.59 -0.70 15.78
C HIS A 458 -3.17 -0.85 16.38
N PRO A 459 -2.92 -1.70 17.39
CA PRO A 459 -1.56 -1.98 17.85
C PRO A 459 -0.65 -2.54 16.76
N ILE A 460 -1.15 -3.38 15.86
CA ILE A 460 -0.36 -3.98 14.79
C ILE A 460 0.17 -2.90 13.84
N ALA A 461 -0.61 -1.85 13.58
CA ALA A 461 -0.23 -0.70 12.75
C ALA A 461 0.97 0.09 13.31
N TYR A 462 1.26 -0.04 14.61
CA TYR A 462 2.38 0.64 15.28
C TYR A 462 3.37 -0.33 15.93
N SER A 463 3.39 -1.57 15.45
CA SER A 463 4.31 -2.59 15.93
C SER A 463 5.65 -2.51 15.19
N PRO A 464 6.76 -3.03 15.77
CA PRO A 464 8.00 -3.22 15.02
C PRO A 464 7.86 -4.12 13.78
N PHE A 465 6.75 -4.87 13.68
CA PHE A 465 6.48 -5.84 12.62
C PHE A 465 5.47 -5.32 11.59
N THR A 466 5.05 -4.04 11.63
CA THR A 466 4.04 -3.50 10.70
C THR A 466 4.45 -3.66 9.24
N ALA A 467 5.72 -3.43 8.90
CA ALA A 467 6.22 -3.62 7.53
C ALA A 467 6.08 -5.08 7.07
N LEU A 468 6.40 -6.04 7.95
CA LEU A 468 6.23 -7.46 7.68
C LEU A 468 4.75 -7.82 7.53
N TRP A 469 3.88 -7.29 8.40
CA TRP A 469 2.43 -7.48 8.33
C TRP A 469 1.87 -7.02 6.98
N VAL A 470 2.15 -5.78 6.58
CA VAL A 470 1.70 -5.19 5.31
C VAL A 470 2.26 -5.98 4.11
N TRP A 471 3.50 -6.45 4.20
CA TRP A 471 4.11 -7.27 3.15
C TRP A 471 3.48 -8.67 3.04
N LEU A 472 3.08 -9.28 4.15
CA LEU A 472 2.46 -10.61 4.21
C LEU A 472 0.98 -10.60 3.80
N LYS A 473 0.22 -9.53 4.05
CA LYS A 473 -1.21 -9.41 3.71
C LYS A 473 -1.55 -9.92 2.30
N PRO A 474 -0.98 -9.35 1.21
CA PRO A 474 -1.27 -9.80 -0.16
C PRO A 474 -0.67 -11.18 -0.52
N ARG A 475 0.17 -11.76 0.35
CA ARG A 475 0.89 -13.04 0.14
C ARG A 475 0.26 -14.22 0.89
N GLY A 476 -1.01 -14.09 1.28
CA GLY A 476 -1.78 -15.17 1.91
C GLY A 476 -2.20 -14.90 3.36
N LEU A 477 -1.65 -13.87 4.03
CA LEU A 477 -2.10 -13.52 5.37
C LEU A 477 -3.57 -13.06 5.36
N ASP A 478 -4.02 -12.35 4.34
CA ASP A 478 -5.44 -11.95 4.23
C ASP A 478 -6.38 -13.16 4.14
N GLN A 479 -5.98 -14.21 3.42
CA GLN A 479 -6.75 -15.45 3.33
C GLN A 479 -6.80 -16.18 4.67
N LEU A 480 -5.65 -16.24 5.36
CA LEU A 480 -5.56 -16.85 6.70
C LEU A 480 -6.40 -16.10 7.73
N LEU A 481 -6.35 -14.76 7.72
CA LEU A 481 -7.15 -13.91 8.61
C LEU A 481 -8.64 -14.03 8.32
N ALA A 482 -9.03 -14.19 7.05
CA ALA A 482 -10.43 -14.41 6.68
C ALA A 482 -10.95 -15.75 7.22
N VAL A 483 -10.15 -16.82 7.17
CA VAL A 483 -10.50 -18.13 7.74
C VAL A 483 -10.54 -18.10 9.27
N ALA A 484 -9.62 -17.36 9.89
CA ALA A 484 -9.54 -17.21 11.35
C ALA A 484 -10.48 -16.12 11.92
N ALA A 485 -11.28 -15.46 11.07
CA ALA A 485 -12.13 -14.35 11.48
C ALA A 485 -13.18 -14.81 12.51
N PRO A 486 -13.39 -14.06 13.61
CA PRO A 486 -14.44 -14.38 14.56
C PRO A 486 -15.82 -14.39 13.89
N PRO A 487 -16.76 -15.27 14.30
CA PRO A 487 -18.10 -15.33 13.70
C PRO A 487 -18.83 -13.99 13.70
N ALA A 488 -18.57 -13.15 14.70
CA ALA A 488 -19.13 -11.81 14.81
C ALA A 488 -18.73 -10.89 13.65
N LEU A 489 -17.47 -10.95 13.20
CA LEU A 489 -16.97 -10.16 12.08
C LEU A 489 -17.60 -10.62 10.76
N SER A 490 -17.71 -11.93 10.55
CA SER A 490 -18.36 -12.50 9.36
C SER A 490 -19.86 -12.16 9.32
N ARG A 491 -20.54 -12.16 10.48
CA ARG A 491 -21.95 -11.71 10.59
C ARG A 491 -22.11 -10.25 10.20
N TRP A 492 -21.24 -9.37 10.70
CA TRP A 492 -21.25 -7.95 10.32
C TRP A 492 -21.04 -7.77 8.81
N GLN A 493 -20.05 -8.45 8.23
CA GLN A 493 -19.78 -8.35 6.79
C GLN A 493 -20.96 -8.81 5.94
N ASN A 494 -21.53 -9.97 6.27
CA ASN A 494 -22.72 -10.48 5.59
C ASN A 494 -23.91 -9.53 5.74
N PHE A 495 -24.05 -8.89 6.90
CA PHE A 495 -25.09 -7.91 7.16
C PHE A 495 -24.93 -6.67 6.26
N VAL A 496 -23.73 -6.09 6.19
CA VAL A 496 -23.42 -4.92 5.35
C VAL A 496 -23.60 -5.24 3.87
N GLU A 497 -23.10 -6.39 3.43
CA GLU A 497 -23.23 -6.83 2.03
C GLU A 497 -24.70 -7.01 1.66
N LYS A 498 -25.49 -7.67 2.53
CA LYS A 498 -26.93 -7.82 2.35
C LYS A 498 -27.64 -6.46 2.28
N CYS A 499 -27.35 -5.55 3.21
CA CYS A 499 -27.95 -4.21 3.21
C CYS A 499 -27.61 -3.42 1.94
N SER A 500 -26.36 -3.48 1.50
CA SER A 500 -25.91 -2.80 0.28
C SER A 500 -26.56 -3.37 -0.97
N ALA A 501 -26.67 -4.71 -1.05
CA ALA A 501 -27.32 -5.39 -2.16
C ALA A 501 -28.83 -5.10 -2.23
N GLU A 502 -29.52 -5.13 -1.09
CA GLU A 502 -30.93 -4.75 -0.98
C GLU A 502 -31.15 -3.30 -1.44
N ARG A 503 -30.33 -2.37 -0.96
CA ARG A 503 -30.45 -0.95 -1.33
C ARG A 503 -30.16 -0.70 -2.82
N ALA A 504 -29.15 -1.38 -3.37
CA ALA A 504 -28.84 -1.32 -4.80
C ALA A 504 -30.01 -1.83 -5.65
N LYS A 505 -30.64 -2.93 -5.24
CA LYS A 505 -31.81 -3.48 -5.91
C LYS A 505 -32.99 -2.50 -5.91
N VAL A 506 -33.26 -1.84 -4.78
CA VAL A 506 -34.33 -0.82 -4.69
C VAL A 506 -34.10 0.31 -5.69
N GLU A 507 -32.85 0.77 -5.86
CA GLU A 507 -32.55 1.81 -6.84
C GLU A 507 -32.71 1.33 -8.27
N ASP A 508 -32.18 0.14 -8.58
CA ASP A 508 -32.28 -0.46 -9.91
C ASP A 508 -33.74 -0.68 -10.31
N ASP A 509 -34.59 -1.12 -9.37
CA ASP A 509 -36.03 -1.31 -9.58
C ASP A 509 -36.75 0.03 -9.75
N ALA A 510 -36.39 1.07 -8.98
CA ALA A 510 -36.94 2.42 -9.16
C ALA A 510 -36.60 3.01 -10.53
N ARG A 511 -35.37 2.78 -11.03
CA ARG A 511 -34.95 3.17 -12.38
C ARG A 511 -35.71 2.42 -13.47
N LYS A 512 -35.87 1.10 -13.34
CA LYS A 512 -36.64 0.28 -14.31
C LYS A 512 -38.10 0.70 -14.40
N LEU A 513 -38.68 1.11 -13.27
CA LEU A 513 -40.07 1.53 -13.19
C LEU A 513 -40.30 3.00 -13.62
N ASN A 514 -39.26 3.72 -14.07
CA ASN A 514 -39.31 5.15 -14.39
C ASN A 514 -40.02 5.98 -13.30
N LYS A 515 -39.78 5.65 -12.02
CA LYS A 515 -40.39 6.41 -10.92
C LYS A 515 -39.95 7.87 -11.02
N PRO A 516 -40.87 8.84 -10.83
CA PRO A 516 -40.50 10.25 -10.80
C PRO A 516 -39.36 10.49 -9.81
N GLU A 517 -38.37 11.30 -10.19
CA GLU A 517 -37.22 11.59 -9.31
C GLU A 517 -37.65 12.25 -7.98
N ALA A 518 -38.84 12.87 -7.96
CA ALA A 518 -39.47 13.42 -6.75
C ALA A 518 -39.85 12.34 -5.72
N ASP A 519 -40.20 11.14 -6.18
CA ASP A 519 -40.64 10.02 -5.33
C ASP A 519 -39.47 9.11 -4.91
N SER A 520 -38.26 9.42 -5.38
CA SER A 520 -37.05 8.65 -5.06
C SER A 520 -36.43 9.09 -3.74
N ARG A 521 -36.02 8.12 -2.92
CA ARG A 521 -35.27 8.37 -1.68
C ARG A 521 -33.87 8.88 -2.03
N LYS A 522 -33.56 10.12 -1.60
CA LYS A 522 -32.27 10.80 -1.87
C LYS A 522 -31.35 10.73 -0.66
N ASP A 523 -30.81 9.54 -0.43
CA ASP A 523 -29.82 9.22 0.60
C ASP A 523 -28.37 9.20 0.04
N PHE A 524 -27.36 8.94 0.86
CA PHE A 524 -25.97 8.90 0.38
C PHE A 524 -25.78 7.83 -0.68
N PHE A 525 -26.42 6.67 -0.53
CA PHE A 525 -26.33 5.59 -1.50
C PHE A 525 -26.82 6.02 -2.89
N HIS A 526 -27.96 6.73 -2.95
CA HIS A 526 -28.50 7.31 -4.18
C HIS A 526 -27.49 8.21 -4.89
N TYR A 527 -26.88 9.16 -4.16
CA TYR A 527 -25.90 10.08 -4.72
C TYR A 527 -24.62 9.38 -5.15
N LEU A 528 -24.09 8.46 -4.34
CA LEU A 528 -22.83 7.77 -4.64
C LEU A 528 -22.95 6.80 -5.82
N LEU A 529 -24.10 6.16 -6.00
CA LEU A 529 -24.34 5.26 -7.13
C LEU A 529 -24.44 6.02 -8.46
N GLN A 530 -24.90 7.27 -8.43
CA GLN A 530 -25.02 8.13 -9.63
C GLN A 530 -23.79 8.98 -9.88
N ALA A 531 -22.95 9.18 -8.86
CA ALA A 531 -21.79 10.05 -8.94
C ALA A 531 -20.71 9.50 -9.86
N VAL A 532 -20.17 10.39 -10.70
CA VAL A 532 -19.06 10.13 -11.60
C VAL A 532 -17.96 11.14 -11.30
N ASP A 533 -16.70 10.69 -11.30
CA ASP A 533 -15.57 11.60 -11.21
C ASP A 533 -15.47 12.44 -12.49
N PRO A 534 -15.56 13.79 -12.42
CA PRO A 534 -15.49 14.65 -13.61
C PRO A 534 -14.14 14.57 -14.34
N VAL A 535 -13.06 14.12 -13.68
CA VAL A 535 -11.73 14.03 -14.29
C VAL A 535 -11.54 12.71 -15.05
N THR A 536 -11.96 11.59 -14.45
CA THR A 536 -11.73 10.26 -15.04
C THR A 536 -12.93 9.69 -15.77
N GLY A 537 -14.12 10.30 -15.64
CA GLY A 537 -15.38 9.79 -16.17
C GLY A 537 -15.86 8.50 -15.51
N LYS A 538 -15.29 8.11 -14.36
CA LYS A 538 -15.59 6.85 -13.66
C LYS A 538 -16.25 7.10 -12.31
N GLY A 539 -17.36 6.42 -12.04
CA GLY A 539 -17.95 6.32 -10.70
C GLY A 539 -17.29 5.20 -9.88
N TYR A 540 -17.89 4.90 -8.72
CA TYR A 540 -17.52 3.71 -7.97
C TYR A 540 -17.97 2.43 -8.67
N THR A 541 -17.14 1.38 -8.63
CA THR A 541 -17.64 0.02 -8.91
C THR A 541 -18.59 -0.42 -7.79
N LYS A 542 -19.35 -1.50 -7.98
CA LYS A 542 -20.24 -2.03 -6.92
C LYS A 542 -19.47 -2.36 -5.64
N ASP A 543 -18.32 -3.02 -5.76
CA ASP A 543 -17.47 -3.35 -4.61
C ASP A 543 -16.92 -2.11 -3.92
N GLU A 544 -16.51 -1.09 -4.70
CA GLU A 544 -16.07 0.18 -4.14
C GLU A 544 -17.20 0.91 -3.43
N LEU A 545 -18.40 0.94 -4.02
CA LEU A 545 -19.57 1.55 -3.40
C LEU A 545 -19.90 0.88 -2.07
N PHE A 546 -19.89 -0.45 -2.02
CA PHE A 546 -20.19 -1.20 -0.80
C PHE A 546 -19.12 -0.95 0.27
N GLY A 547 -17.84 -0.98 -0.11
CA GLY A 547 -16.74 -0.67 0.81
C GLY A 547 -16.75 0.78 1.32
N GLU A 548 -17.15 1.74 0.50
CA GLU A 548 -17.28 3.13 0.91
C GLU A 548 -18.51 3.34 1.81
N SER A 549 -19.65 2.69 1.52
CA SER A 549 -20.83 2.70 2.41
C SER A 549 -20.51 2.08 3.78
N GLU A 550 -19.78 0.96 3.83
CA GLU A 550 -19.27 0.38 5.07
C GLU A 550 -18.36 1.37 5.81
N SER A 551 -17.43 2.00 5.08
CA SER A 551 -16.53 3.00 5.66
C SER A 551 -17.27 4.21 6.22
N LEU A 552 -18.36 4.64 5.59
CA LEU A 552 -19.15 5.82 6.00
C LEU A 552 -19.94 5.54 7.27
N ILE A 553 -20.58 4.37 7.40
CA ILE A 553 -21.29 4.03 8.64
C ILE A 553 -20.32 3.88 9.82
N ILE A 554 -19.17 3.23 9.62
CA ILE A 554 -18.17 3.09 10.71
C ILE A 554 -17.60 4.46 11.11
N ALA A 555 -17.20 5.28 10.14
CA ALA A 555 -16.57 6.56 10.41
C ALA A 555 -17.56 7.60 10.99
N GLY A 556 -18.79 7.64 10.48
CA GLY A 556 -19.83 8.58 10.91
C GLY A 556 -20.38 8.25 12.30
N SER A 557 -20.67 6.96 12.56
CA SER A 557 -21.29 6.54 13.81
C SER A 557 -20.40 6.77 15.03
N ASP A 558 -19.21 6.18 15.07
CA ASP A 558 -18.36 6.20 16.27
C ASP A 558 -17.91 7.62 16.63
N THR A 559 -17.61 8.46 15.63
CA THR A 559 -17.02 9.79 15.87
C THR A 559 -18.06 10.82 16.33
N THR A 560 -19.22 10.91 15.69
CA THR A 560 -20.30 11.79 16.15
C THR A 560 -20.81 11.31 17.51
N ALA A 561 -21.02 10.02 17.70
CA ALA A 561 -21.49 9.49 18.99
C ALA A 561 -20.49 9.74 20.13
N THR A 562 -19.18 9.70 19.87
CA THR A 562 -18.14 10.13 20.82
C THR A 562 -18.26 11.60 21.19
N SER A 563 -18.43 12.45 20.19
CA SER A 563 -18.55 13.90 20.39
C SER A 563 -19.82 14.27 21.14
N THR A 564 -20.93 13.64 20.82
CA THR A 564 -22.22 13.85 21.48
C THR A 564 -22.18 13.36 22.93
N ALA A 565 -21.61 12.18 23.20
CA ALA A 565 -21.43 11.70 24.57
C ALA A 565 -20.54 12.64 25.42
N ALA A 566 -19.46 13.17 24.83
CA ALA A 566 -18.63 14.18 25.47
C ALA A 566 -19.41 15.48 25.73
N ALA A 567 -20.26 15.93 24.81
CA ALA A 567 -21.11 17.08 25.01
C ALA A 567 -22.05 16.90 26.21
N PHE A 568 -22.68 15.74 26.36
CA PHE A 568 -23.49 15.42 27.55
C PHE A 568 -22.65 15.45 28.85
N PHE A 569 -21.39 15.02 28.79
CA PHE A 569 -20.51 15.01 29.96
C PHE A 569 -20.24 16.43 30.44
N TYR A 570 -19.92 17.35 29.53
CA TYR A 570 -19.63 18.74 29.87
C TYR A 570 -20.89 19.56 30.17
N LEU A 571 -22.03 19.31 29.49
CA LEU A 571 -23.31 19.96 29.78
C LEU A 571 -23.82 19.63 31.18
N SER A 572 -23.74 18.36 31.56
CA SER A 572 -24.22 17.92 32.88
C SER A 572 -23.40 18.55 34.01
N ARG A 573 -22.09 18.77 33.80
CA ARG A 573 -21.17 19.29 34.83
C ARG A 573 -21.02 20.82 34.84
N SER A 574 -21.65 21.52 33.91
CA SER A 574 -21.50 22.97 33.75
C SER A 574 -22.86 23.68 33.72
N PRO A 575 -23.53 23.86 34.88
CA PRO A 575 -24.86 24.48 34.94
C PRO A 575 -24.94 25.84 34.25
N GLN A 576 -23.92 26.69 34.42
CA GLN A 576 -23.87 28.02 33.79
C GLN A 576 -23.79 27.94 32.26
N VAL A 577 -23.04 26.98 31.74
CA VAL A 577 -22.94 26.75 30.29
C VAL A 577 -24.27 26.24 29.74
N GLN A 578 -24.91 25.31 30.46
CA GLN A 578 -26.21 24.76 30.08
C GLN A 578 -27.28 25.86 30.05
N GLU A 579 -27.29 26.77 31.02
CA GLU A 579 -28.23 27.89 31.08
C GLU A 579 -28.01 28.88 29.92
N LYS A 580 -26.76 29.27 29.64
CA LYS A 580 -26.44 30.15 28.50
C LYS A 580 -26.88 29.53 27.16
N LEU A 581 -26.59 28.25 26.97
CA LEU A 581 -26.97 27.53 25.76
C LEU A 581 -28.50 27.42 25.65
N ALA A 582 -29.19 27.04 26.74
CA ALA A 582 -30.65 26.99 26.76
C ALA A 582 -31.28 28.35 26.46
N LYS A 583 -30.73 29.44 27.02
CA LYS A 583 -31.20 30.81 26.76
C LYS A 583 -31.08 31.20 25.29
N GLU A 584 -29.94 30.90 24.64
CA GLU A 584 -29.77 31.16 23.21
C GLU A 584 -30.82 30.40 22.38
N ILE A 585 -30.95 29.08 22.60
CA ILE A 585 -31.86 28.25 21.81
C ILE A 585 -33.33 28.62 22.04
N THR A 586 -33.75 28.83 23.30
CA THR A 586 -35.14 29.20 23.61
C THR A 586 -35.51 30.61 23.16
N SER A 587 -34.54 31.50 22.98
CA SER A 587 -34.77 32.82 22.38
C SER A 587 -34.85 32.78 20.86
N ALA A 588 -34.17 31.81 20.24
CA ALA A 588 -34.10 31.68 18.78
C ALA A 588 -35.27 30.87 18.17
N PHE A 589 -35.91 29.98 18.96
CA PHE A 589 -36.94 29.06 18.49
C PHE A 589 -38.18 29.05 19.40
N SER A 590 -39.36 29.04 18.79
CA SER A 590 -40.66 29.01 19.49
C SER A 590 -41.09 27.59 19.89
N SER A 591 -40.64 26.57 19.16
CA SER A 591 -40.91 25.16 19.43
C SER A 591 -39.70 24.28 19.15
N ALA A 592 -39.70 23.08 19.72
CA ALA A 592 -38.64 22.10 19.46
C ALA A 592 -38.65 21.64 18.00
N ASP A 593 -39.84 21.63 17.39
CA ASP A 593 -40.06 21.20 16.01
C ASP A 593 -39.56 22.24 15.00
N ASP A 594 -39.38 23.50 15.41
CA ASP A 594 -38.78 24.56 14.57
C ASP A 594 -37.25 24.42 14.46
N ILE A 595 -36.63 23.58 15.29
CA ILE A 595 -35.18 23.39 15.32
C ILE A 595 -34.77 22.48 14.15
N LYS A 596 -34.48 23.12 13.01
CA LYS A 596 -34.07 22.49 11.75
C LYS A 596 -32.81 23.14 11.19
N SER A 597 -32.18 22.49 10.22
CA SER A 597 -31.09 23.07 9.43
C SER A 597 -31.57 24.37 8.79
N GLY A 598 -30.82 25.45 8.97
CA GLY A 598 -31.24 26.74 8.47
C GLY A 598 -30.43 27.87 9.07
N THR A 599 -30.71 29.07 8.57
CA THR A 599 -30.02 30.30 9.00
C THR A 599 -30.13 30.52 10.51
N THR A 600 -31.29 30.24 11.11
CA THR A 600 -31.51 30.40 12.56
C THR A 600 -30.58 29.50 13.38
N LEU A 601 -30.54 28.19 13.08
CA LEU A 601 -29.67 27.25 13.81
C LEU A 601 -28.18 27.61 13.60
N TYR A 602 -27.80 27.98 12.38
CA TYR A 602 -26.42 28.39 12.09
C TYR A 602 -26.04 29.76 12.70
N SER A 603 -27.01 30.58 13.09
CA SER A 603 -26.78 31.83 13.79
C SER A 603 -26.58 31.68 15.31
N CYS A 604 -26.84 30.49 15.87
CA CYS A 604 -26.62 30.19 17.29
C CYS A 604 -25.11 30.07 17.58
N GLN A 605 -24.47 31.20 17.89
CA GLN A 605 -23.03 31.30 18.08
C GLN A 605 -22.55 30.52 19.30
N TYR A 606 -23.32 30.52 20.39
CA TYR A 606 -22.94 29.83 21.62
C TYR A 606 -23.07 28.31 21.48
N LEU A 607 -24.09 27.81 20.78
CA LEU A 607 -24.18 26.40 20.37
C LEU A 607 -22.95 25.97 19.58
N ARG A 608 -22.53 26.78 18.61
CA ARG A 608 -21.35 26.50 17.80
C ARG A 608 -20.08 26.46 18.66
N ALA A 609 -19.89 27.47 19.51
CA ALA A 609 -18.78 27.56 20.45
C ALA A 609 -18.74 26.39 21.44
N PHE A 610 -19.90 25.95 21.91
CA PHE A 610 -20.03 24.78 22.79
C PHE A 610 -19.59 23.48 22.09
N ILE A 611 -20.01 23.28 20.84
CA ILE A 611 -19.59 22.12 20.04
C ILE A 611 -18.09 22.16 19.78
N ASP A 612 -17.54 23.33 19.40
CA ASP A 612 -16.12 23.49 19.12
C ASP A 612 -15.27 23.23 20.38
N GLU A 613 -15.70 23.71 21.55
CA GLU A 613 -15.02 23.42 22.83
C GLU A 613 -15.13 21.94 23.24
N THR A 614 -16.26 21.29 22.96
CA THR A 614 -16.43 19.85 23.16
C THR A 614 -15.44 19.06 22.32
N LEU A 615 -15.33 19.40 21.03
CA LEU A 615 -14.42 18.74 20.11
C LEU A 615 -12.93 19.01 20.42
N ARG A 616 -12.62 20.17 21.01
CA ARG A 616 -11.28 20.49 21.51
C ARG A 616 -10.93 19.63 22.72
N MET A 617 -11.83 19.55 23.69
CA MET A 617 -11.60 18.81 24.93
C MET A 617 -11.59 17.29 24.71
N SER A 618 -12.41 16.81 23.79
CA SER A 618 -12.62 15.37 23.53
C SER A 618 -12.61 15.05 22.03
N PRO A 619 -11.47 15.25 21.32
CA PRO A 619 -11.38 14.99 19.90
C PRO A 619 -11.59 13.48 19.61
N PRO A 620 -12.55 13.09 18.76
CA PRO A 620 -12.84 11.67 18.50
C PRO A 620 -11.67 10.89 17.90
N VAL A 621 -10.73 11.57 17.27
CA VAL A 621 -9.44 11.02 16.83
C VAL A 621 -8.34 11.74 17.64
N PRO A 622 -8.01 11.24 18.84
CA PRO A 622 -7.24 12.02 19.81
C PRO A 622 -5.72 11.95 19.58
N ALA A 623 -5.22 10.87 18.97
CA ALA A 623 -3.81 10.66 18.70
C ALA A 623 -3.38 11.36 17.38
N ASP A 624 -2.35 10.83 16.72
CA ASP A 624 -1.75 11.45 15.55
C ASP A 624 -2.25 10.88 14.22
N LEU A 625 -2.25 11.72 13.19
CA LEU A 625 -2.63 11.38 11.82
C LEU A 625 -1.41 11.44 10.90
N ALA A 626 -0.51 10.45 11.01
CA ALA A 626 0.80 10.56 10.36
C ALA A 626 0.74 10.62 8.82
N ARG A 627 1.71 11.34 8.28
CA ARG A 627 1.96 11.51 6.86
C ARG A 627 3.40 11.14 6.57
N GLU A 628 3.63 10.31 5.57
CA GLU A 628 4.98 10.00 5.10
C GLU A 628 5.41 11.08 4.11
N VAL A 629 6.61 11.61 4.31
CA VAL A 629 7.21 12.62 3.42
C VAL A 629 7.59 11.98 2.09
N ASP A 630 7.12 12.57 1.00
CA ASP A 630 7.41 12.11 -0.36
C ASP A 630 8.81 12.56 -0.82
N LYS A 631 9.21 12.09 -2.02
CA LYS A 631 10.47 12.45 -2.66
C LYS A 631 10.69 13.96 -2.71
N GLY A 632 11.89 14.39 -2.32
CA GLY A 632 12.27 15.81 -2.24
C GLY A 632 12.08 16.44 -0.86
N GLY A 633 11.54 15.70 0.12
CA GLY A 633 11.43 16.18 1.50
C GLY A 633 10.34 17.23 1.73
N ILE A 634 10.29 17.76 2.94
CA ILE A 634 9.42 18.87 3.33
C ILE A 634 10.14 19.78 4.34
N VAL A 635 9.82 21.08 4.34
CA VAL A 635 10.25 22.01 5.38
C VAL A 635 9.07 22.30 6.31
N VAL A 636 9.25 22.05 7.60
CA VAL A 636 8.25 22.33 8.65
C VAL A 636 8.94 23.11 9.76
N ASP A 637 8.39 24.26 10.14
CA ASP A 637 8.97 25.16 11.16
C ASP A 637 10.46 25.48 10.92
N GLY A 638 10.82 25.71 9.65
CA GLY A 638 12.20 25.99 9.22
C GLY A 638 13.12 24.76 9.21
N GLN A 639 12.63 23.58 9.57
CA GLN A 639 13.40 22.33 9.61
C GLN A 639 13.11 21.48 8.37
N TYR A 640 14.17 21.12 7.63
CA TYR A 640 14.07 20.12 6.56
C TYR A 640 13.91 18.71 7.13
N ILE A 641 12.95 17.97 6.58
CA ILE A 641 12.62 16.58 6.90
C ILE A 641 12.70 15.78 5.60
N PRO A 642 13.54 14.72 5.55
CA PRO A 642 13.76 13.96 4.32
C PRO A 642 12.60 13.02 3.99
N GLU A 643 12.61 12.51 2.76
CA GLU A 643 11.72 11.45 2.26
C GLU A 643 11.69 10.22 3.18
N GLY A 644 10.52 9.58 3.26
CA GLY A 644 10.30 8.33 4.00
C GLY A 644 10.12 8.53 5.52
N ILE A 645 10.29 9.74 6.03
CA ILE A 645 9.99 10.07 7.42
C ILE A 645 8.49 10.31 7.59
N ASN A 646 7.94 9.80 8.70
CA ASN A 646 6.59 10.12 9.12
C ASN A 646 6.58 11.43 9.94
N VAL A 647 5.74 12.37 9.52
CA VAL A 647 5.46 13.63 10.21
C VAL A 647 4.00 13.66 10.63
N SER A 648 3.71 14.15 11.82
CA SER A 648 2.34 14.19 12.33
C SER A 648 2.09 15.31 13.34
N CYS A 649 0.82 15.60 13.57
CA CYS A 649 0.31 16.39 14.68
C CYS A 649 -0.70 15.52 15.44
N ALA A 650 -0.79 15.67 16.76
CA ALA A 650 -1.77 14.97 17.58
C ALA A 650 -2.83 15.93 18.11
N SER A 651 -4.11 15.67 17.78
CA SER A 651 -5.24 16.54 18.10
C SER A 651 -5.32 16.84 19.59
N TYR A 652 -5.36 15.81 20.44
CA TYR A 652 -5.45 15.99 21.89
C TYR A 652 -4.28 16.80 22.45
N CYS A 653 -3.08 16.60 21.90
CA CYS A 653 -1.87 17.25 22.38
C CYS A 653 -1.82 18.74 22.00
N LEU A 654 -2.23 19.08 20.77
CA LEU A 654 -2.43 20.47 20.32
C LEU A 654 -3.54 21.15 21.13
N HIS A 655 -4.67 20.46 21.31
CA HIS A 655 -5.88 20.99 21.96
C HIS A 655 -5.72 21.23 23.45
N HIS A 656 -4.75 20.56 24.09
CA HIS A 656 -4.41 20.75 25.50
C HIS A 656 -3.05 21.47 25.69
N ASN A 657 -2.58 22.21 24.67
CA ASN A 657 -1.40 23.05 24.81
C ASN A 657 -1.78 24.41 25.45
N PRO A 658 -1.25 24.75 26.64
CA PRO A 658 -1.53 26.03 27.29
C PRO A 658 -1.08 27.26 26.50
N GLU A 659 -0.15 27.12 25.55
CA GLU A 659 0.27 28.22 24.67
C GLU A 659 -0.84 28.68 23.71
N PHE A 660 -1.73 27.76 23.29
CA PHE A 660 -2.83 28.05 22.38
C PHE A 660 -4.19 28.12 23.08
N TYR A 661 -4.30 27.43 24.21
CA TYR A 661 -5.53 27.36 25.01
C TYR A 661 -5.19 27.58 26.49
N PRO A 662 -5.22 28.84 26.98
CA PRO A 662 -5.04 29.14 28.40
C PRO A 662 -6.06 28.36 29.26
N GLU A 663 -5.61 27.83 30.40
CA GLU A 663 -6.39 26.85 31.19
C GLU A 663 -6.93 25.69 30.33
N PRO A 664 -6.05 24.90 29.67
CA PRO A 664 -6.45 23.99 28.58
C PRO A 664 -7.41 22.86 29.00
N PHE A 665 -7.51 22.57 30.29
CA PHE A 665 -8.41 21.53 30.83
C PHE A 665 -9.75 22.08 31.33
N LYS A 666 -9.94 23.41 31.33
CA LYS A 666 -11.20 24.05 31.70
C LYS A 666 -12.12 24.07 30.48
N PHE A 667 -13.34 23.56 30.66
CA PHE A 667 -14.37 23.64 29.64
C PHE A 667 -14.93 25.06 29.57
N TYR A 668 -14.57 25.80 28.51
CA TYR A 668 -14.89 27.22 28.39
C TYR A 668 -15.30 27.59 26.95
N PRO A 669 -16.59 27.42 26.59
CA PRO A 669 -17.09 27.74 25.25
C PRO A 669 -16.84 29.18 24.81
N GLU A 670 -16.87 30.14 25.73
CA GLU A 670 -16.67 31.56 25.43
C GLU A 670 -15.30 31.84 24.80
N ARG A 671 -14.33 30.92 24.92
CA ARG A 671 -13.02 30.98 24.22
C ARG A 671 -13.12 31.11 22.71
N TRP A 672 -14.26 30.75 22.12
CA TRP A 672 -14.51 30.80 20.68
C TRP A 672 -15.25 32.06 20.23
N ILE A 673 -15.63 32.94 21.17
CA ILE A 673 -16.46 34.12 20.92
C ILE A 673 -15.65 35.36 21.31
N VAL A 674 -15.48 36.29 20.37
CA VAL A 674 -14.82 37.56 20.66
C VAL A 674 -15.69 38.37 21.61
N ASP A 675 -15.10 38.78 22.73
CA ASP A 675 -15.76 39.68 23.66
C ASP A 675 -15.38 41.13 23.35
N GLU A 676 -16.26 41.80 22.61
CA GLU A 676 -16.07 43.20 22.21
C GLU A 676 -15.96 44.17 23.39
N LYS A 677 -16.50 43.80 24.56
CA LYS A 677 -16.45 44.63 25.78
C LYS A 677 -15.21 44.38 26.62
N ASN A 678 -14.43 43.35 26.28
CA ASN A 678 -13.21 42.94 26.97
C ASN A 678 -13.40 42.66 28.48
N GLU A 679 -14.57 42.16 28.87
CA GLU A 679 -14.92 41.82 30.27
C GLU A 679 -14.42 40.41 30.64
N SER A 680 -14.41 39.49 29.68
CA SER A 680 -13.97 38.10 29.81
C SER A 680 -12.49 37.88 29.46
N GLY A 681 -11.84 38.87 28.83
CA GLY A 681 -10.46 38.78 28.35
C GLY A 681 -10.27 37.98 27.05
N VAL A 682 -11.36 37.58 26.38
CA VAL A 682 -11.28 36.86 25.09
C VAL A 682 -11.20 37.86 23.93
N SER A 683 -9.98 38.15 23.48
CA SER A 683 -9.71 39.02 22.33
C SER A 683 -9.82 38.30 20.98
N ALA A 684 -9.94 39.06 19.89
CA ALA A 684 -9.93 38.51 18.52
C ALA A 684 -8.66 37.71 18.22
N GLU A 685 -7.51 38.14 18.72
CA GLU A 685 -6.23 37.45 18.59
C GLU A 685 -6.24 36.11 19.33
N SER A 686 -6.83 36.06 20.53
CA SER A 686 -6.94 34.83 21.32
C SER A 686 -7.83 33.79 20.63
N VAL A 687 -8.95 34.23 20.04
CA VAL A 687 -9.84 33.37 19.24
C VAL A 687 -9.12 32.85 18.00
N ALA A 688 -8.41 33.73 17.27
CA ALA A 688 -7.65 33.33 16.09
C ALA A 688 -6.52 32.33 16.43
N LEU A 689 -5.85 32.52 17.57
CA LEU A 689 -4.83 31.59 18.06
C LEU A 689 -5.45 30.22 18.39
N ALA A 690 -6.56 30.19 19.12
CA ALA A 690 -7.31 28.97 19.43
C ALA A 690 -7.76 28.23 18.14
N GLN A 691 -8.25 28.96 17.14
CA GLN A 691 -8.63 28.39 15.85
C GLN A 691 -7.44 27.83 15.06
N SER A 692 -6.27 28.46 15.17
CA SER A 692 -5.07 28.03 14.44
C SER A 692 -4.55 26.64 14.86
N ALA A 693 -4.83 26.22 16.09
CA ALA A 693 -4.48 24.90 16.63
C ALA A 693 -5.67 23.90 16.60
N PHE A 694 -6.86 24.35 16.19
CA PHE A 694 -8.07 23.55 16.21
C PHE A 694 -8.13 22.58 15.02
N MET A 695 -8.25 21.29 15.30
CA MET A 695 -8.09 20.23 14.30
C MET A 695 -8.91 18.95 14.54
N PRO A 696 -10.15 18.99 15.08
CA PRO A 696 -10.92 17.76 15.27
C PRO A 696 -11.29 17.05 13.96
N PHE A 697 -11.24 17.77 12.82
CA PHE A 697 -11.61 17.25 11.50
C PHE A 697 -10.43 17.07 10.54
N SER A 698 -9.17 17.21 11.00
CA SER A 698 -8.00 17.36 10.10
C SER A 698 -8.18 18.55 9.12
N THR A 699 -7.22 18.78 8.23
CA THR A 699 -7.33 19.77 7.15
C THR A 699 -6.81 19.21 5.81
N GLY A 700 -6.97 20.01 4.74
CA GLY A 700 -6.47 19.71 3.41
C GLY A 700 -7.22 18.61 2.66
N PRO A 701 -6.57 17.92 1.68
CA PRO A 701 -7.25 16.98 0.79
C PRO A 701 -7.76 15.75 1.52
N ARG A 702 -7.20 15.47 2.70
CA ARG A 702 -7.55 14.33 3.57
C ARG A 702 -8.41 14.76 4.77
N GLY A 703 -8.89 16.00 4.82
CA GLY A 703 -9.80 16.48 5.85
C GLY A 703 -11.12 15.68 5.87
N CYS A 704 -11.78 15.65 7.02
CA CYS A 704 -13.03 14.92 7.21
C CYS A 704 -14.08 15.37 6.18
N ILE A 705 -14.69 14.41 5.48
CA ILE A 705 -15.77 14.71 4.53
C ILE A 705 -17.09 15.00 5.23
N GLY A 706 -17.34 14.30 6.34
CA GLY A 706 -18.55 14.44 7.14
C GLY A 706 -18.52 15.62 8.11
N LYS A 707 -17.60 16.58 7.96
CA LYS A 707 -17.49 17.74 8.87
C LYS A 707 -18.83 18.46 9.02
N ASN A 708 -19.48 18.79 7.91
CA ASN A 708 -20.75 19.52 7.93
C ASN A 708 -21.90 18.66 8.47
N LEU A 709 -21.93 17.36 8.14
CA LEU A 709 -22.89 16.41 8.70
C LEU A 709 -22.75 16.32 10.23
N ALA A 710 -21.54 16.13 10.74
CA ALA A 710 -21.29 16.03 12.17
C ALA A 710 -21.73 17.31 12.92
N TYR A 711 -21.42 18.49 12.40
CA TYR A 711 -21.92 19.74 12.99
C TYR A 711 -23.45 19.83 12.96
N LEU A 712 -24.09 19.42 11.86
CA LEU A 712 -25.55 19.42 11.75
C LEU A 712 -26.17 18.47 12.77
N GLU A 713 -25.72 17.21 12.80
CA GLU A 713 -26.21 16.19 13.75
C GLU A 713 -26.05 16.66 15.20
N MET A 714 -24.85 17.12 15.58
CA MET A 714 -24.60 17.62 16.93
C MET A 714 -25.46 18.85 17.25
N SER A 715 -25.62 19.78 16.31
CA SER A 715 -26.42 20.99 16.53
C SER A 715 -27.90 20.65 16.74
N LEU A 716 -28.47 19.77 15.90
CA LEU A 716 -29.85 19.33 16.03
C LEU A 716 -30.10 18.61 17.36
N VAL A 717 -29.24 17.63 17.69
CA VAL A 717 -29.38 16.86 18.94
C VAL A 717 -29.24 17.78 20.15
N LEU A 718 -28.18 18.59 20.22
CA LEU A 718 -27.89 19.39 21.40
C LEU A 718 -28.89 20.53 21.59
N ALA A 719 -29.28 21.23 20.51
CA ALA A 719 -30.28 22.29 20.58
C ALA A 719 -31.63 21.76 21.06
N ARG A 720 -32.10 20.65 20.48
CA ARG A 720 -33.37 20.04 20.90
C ARG A 720 -33.30 19.49 22.33
N ILE A 721 -32.15 18.97 22.75
CA ILE A 721 -31.95 18.45 24.11
C ILE A 721 -32.05 19.58 25.13
N VAL A 722 -31.30 20.67 24.96
CA VAL A 722 -31.34 21.78 25.94
C VAL A 722 -32.66 22.54 25.92
N TYR A 723 -33.34 22.56 24.77
CA TYR A 723 -34.66 23.16 24.64
C TYR A 723 -35.72 22.41 25.44
N ASN A 724 -35.67 21.08 25.44
CA ASN A 724 -36.68 20.24 26.09
C ASN A 724 -36.31 19.78 27.51
N TYR A 725 -35.02 19.70 27.84
CA TYR A 725 -34.56 19.05 29.07
C TYR A 725 -33.53 19.87 29.86
N GLU A 726 -33.53 19.62 31.16
CA GLU A 726 -32.42 19.88 32.07
C GLU A 726 -31.62 18.60 32.27
N ILE A 727 -30.30 18.74 32.37
CA ILE A 727 -29.37 17.61 32.45
C ILE A 727 -28.49 17.77 33.69
N ARG A 728 -28.31 16.69 34.45
CA ARG A 728 -27.37 16.65 35.59
C ARG A 728 -26.57 15.35 35.59
N PRO A 729 -25.38 15.31 36.21
CA PRO A 729 -24.62 14.08 36.31
C PRO A 729 -25.31 13.15 37.31
N ASP A 730 -25.20 11.85 37.08
CA ASP A 730 -25.51 10.89 38.13
C ASP A 730 -24.46 11.00 39.24
N ILE A 731 -24.86 11.49 40.41
CA ILE A 731 -23.95 11.70 41.55
C ILE A 731 -23.36 10.38 42.08
N THR A 732 -23.95 9.24 41.76
CA THR A 732 -23.49 7.91 42.19
C THR A 732 -22.43 7.32 41.25
N SER A 733 -22.22 7.90 40.07
CA SER A 733 -21.32 7.36 39.06
C SER A 733 -20.53 8.45 38.33
N ASN A 734 -19.20 8.38 38.41
CA ASN A 734 -18.32 9.19 37.56
C ASN A 734 -17.84 8.45 36.31
N LEU A 735 -18.62 7.48 35.81
CA LEU A 735 -18.27 6.77 34.57
C LEU A 735 -18.08 7.76 33.41
N GLY A 736 -16.98 7.61 32.68
CA GLY A 736 -16.57 8.52 31.61
C GLY A 736 -15.74 9.72 32.08
N GLY A 737 -15.72 10.04 33.38
CA GLY A 737 -14.85 11.06 33.96
C GLY A 737 -13.49 10.50 34.41
N GLY A 738 -12.53 11.41 34.67
CA GLY A 738 -11.26 11.03 35.28
C GLY A 738 -11.40 10.60 36.75
N SER A 739 -10.30 10.15 37.35
CA SER A 739 -10.26 9.77 38.76
C SER A 739 -8.92 10.14 39.38
N LEU A 740 -8.92 10.68 40.60
CA LEU A 740 -7.70 11.09 41.31
C LEU A 740 -6.69 9.93 41.45
N ASN A 741 -7.17 8.70 41.54
CA ASN A 741 -6.36 7.48 41.65
C ASN A 741 -5.86 6.95 40.29
N ALA A 742 -6.27 7.56 39.19
CA ALA A 742 -5.85 7.15 37.86
C ALA A 742 -4.41 7.56 37.56
N VAL A 743 -3.88 7.02 36.46
CA VAL A 743 -2.57 7.41 35.94
C VAL A 743 -2.58 8.88 35.52
N GLU A 744 -1.40 9.50 35.54
CA GLU A 744 -1.19 10.86 35.05
C GLU A 744 -1.78 11.04 33.64
N GLY A 745 -2.48 12.17 33.43
CA GLY A 745 -3.28 12.44 32.23
C GLY A 745 -4.72 11.90 32.27
N ARG A 746 -5.12 11.17 33.31
CA ARG A 746 -6.51 10.71 33.54
C ARG A 746 -7.08 11.11 34.92
N ARG A 747 -6.38 12.02 35.62
CA ARG A 747 -6.70 12.38 37.01
C ARG A 747 -7.80 13.44 37.14
N THR A 748 -8.05 14.18 36.08
CA THR A 748 -9.02 15.28 36.08
C THR A 748 -10.44 14.73 36.02
N CYS A 749 -11.15 14.75 37.17
CA CYS A 749 -12.51 14.22 37.28
C CYS A 749 -13.48 14.87 36.29
N ASP A 750 -13.29 16.16 36.01
CA ASP A 750 -14.11 16.97 35.10
C ASP A 750 -13.62 16.94 33.64
N GLN A 751 -12.79 15.95 33.28
CA GLN A 751 -12.38 15.70 31.91
C GLN A 751 -12.94 14.36 31.42
N TYR A 752 -13.63 14.40 30.28
CA TYR A 752 -14.12 13.20 29.64
C TYR A 752 -12.97 12.32 29.14
N GLN A 753 -13.04 11.02 29.41
CA GLN A 753 -11.95 10.08 29.17
C GLN A 753 -12.15 9.34 27.85
N LEU A 754 -11.17 9.47 26.95
CA LEU A 754 -11.09 8.71 25.71
C LEU A 754 -10.01 7.63 25.78
N HIS A 755 -10.20 6.56 25.02
CA HIS A 755 -9.26 5.45 24.88
C HIS A 755 -8.95 5.24 23.40
N ASP A 756 -7.69 5.42 23.02
CA ASP A 756 -7.30 5.50 21.62
C ASP A 756 -7.12 4.12 20.97
N ILE A 757 -7.92 3.87 19.92
CA ILE A 757 -7.86 2.72 19.01
C ILE A 757 -7.80 3.16 17.54
N PHE A 758 -7.25 4.35 17.28
CA PHE A 758 -7.43 5.20 16.09
C PHE A 758 -8.56 6.22 16.29
N VAL A 759 -9.74 5.74 16.70
CA VAL A 759 -10.82 6.58 17.26
C VAL A 759 -10.81 6.48 18.79
N GLY A 760 -11.54 7.35 19.49
CA GLY A 760 -11.73 7.29 20.93
C GLY A 760 -12.85 6.33 21.31
N ILE A 761 -12.52 5.21 21.97
CA ILE A 761 -13.51 4.45 22.75
C ILE A 761 -13.86 5.28 23.99
N ARG A 762 -15.12 5.19 24.40
CA ARG A 762 -15.65 5.79 25.62
C ARG A 762 -16.62 4.85 26.32
N ASP A 763 -16.93 5.19 27.55
CA ASP A 763 -18.10 4.69 28.27
C ASP A 763 -18.61 5.81 29.20
N GLY A 764 -19.93 5.93 29.36
CA GLY A 764 -20.55 7.09 30.00
C GLY A 764 -20.54 8.36 29.11
N PRO A 765 -20.93 9.53 29.61
CA PRO A 765 -21.32 9.81 30.99
C PRO A 765 -22.61 9.12 31.40
N MET A 766 -22.75 8.90 32.71
CA MET A 766 -24.05 8.66 33.32
C MET A 766 -24.71 10.00 33.64
N VAL A 767 -25.91 10.22 33.11
CA VAL A 767 -26.67 11.46 33.33
C VAL A 767 -28.12 11.16 33.69
N GLN A 768 -28.78 12.13 34.29
CA GLN A 768 -30.22 12.13 34.48
C GLN A 768 -30.81 13.34 33.74
N LEU A 769 -31.97 13.14 33.11
CA LEU A 769 -32.69 14.19 32.40
C LEU A 769 -34.03 14.47 33.08
N ALA A 770 -34.42 15.74 33.12
CA ALA A 770 -35.75 16.20 33.53
C ALA A 770 -36.34 17.07 32.43
N LYS A 771 -37.66 17.03 32.25
CA LYS A 771 -38.35 17.96 31.34
C LYS A 771 -38.15 19.39 31.85
N ARG A 772 -37.67 20.28 30.99
CA ARG A 772 -37.44 21.69 31.33
C ARG A 772 -38.79 22.37 31.56
N THR A 773 -38.95 23.00 32.72
CA THR A 773 -40.12 23.82 33.00
C THR A 773 -39.94 25.19 32.35
N ARG A 774 -40.88 25.60 31.50
CA ARG A 774 -40.88 26.96 30.93
C ARG A 774 -41.59 27.87 31.93
N SER A 775 -40.91 28.89 32.44
CA SER A 775 -41.61 30.02 33.05
C SER A 775 -42.48 30.65 31.96
N ALA A 776 -43.79 30.63 32.16
CA ALA A 776 -44.78 31.19 31.24
C ALA A 776 -44.56 32.69 31.00
#